data_AF-A0A8H4WU68-F1
#
_entry.id   AF-A0A8H4WU68-F1
#
_cell.length_a   1.000
_cell.length_b   1.000
_cell.length_c   1.000
_cell.angle_alpha   90.00
_cell.angle_beta   90.00
_cell.angle_gamma   90.00
#
_symmetry.space_group_name_H-M   'P 1'
#
loop_
_entity.id
_entity.type
_entity.pdbx_description
1 polymer ?
#
loop_
_entity_poly.entity_id
_entity_poly.type
_entity_poly.pdbx_seq_one_letter_code
_entity_poly.pdbx_strand_id
1 'polypeptide(L)'
;MFRSSLRRCATQARSAATAALLTQTRIALPAVRRQVLTSQSSIAAISRIASIARAYSTEAVAEQNESAPSAEAESEVRFADLQSVHPNLLKPIINEMKYDTMTPVQAKTIQPALKGTDIVAQAKTGTGKTIAFLLPLLQRMIEEDSTLADKTARRQARSDDIRGIILSPTRELAEQIAVEARRLVSHTGLVVQCAVGGTDKRSMLHQTRRQGCHLLVATPGRLNDLLQDPNSGIDAPNLAALVLDEADRMLDVGFERELNEITKCLPRPEEKVRQTMLVSATIPDSVIRLARNMVRANDFEFVQTIPENESLTHDKVPQHIVPVTGWSQVFPSLFELLEREAAKIKETPGAMPLKAIVYFNTTALVELAGELFYQQRQNARNDGSPFLPSYVMQSKLSQIQRQRAADRFREARTGVLLSSDVTARGMDFPNVTHVIQIDTPRERESYIHRLGRTGRQNKEGQGWLIIPNSSVRNARKMLQGLPIQQNSSLSSAETDVAGGETTPHHESTKALFSTLPRSLLATAYMSMFGMANDKAGIAEEVNEWTRLGWGWEKPPSISASWAQKMGLANVPGMHLSDHDHRSGGRSDDRSDRYSRRESNDPFDSMASNARRDDYGRGGFGRGGSSGGRSGGFGGGRSGGYGGNRSGGYGGGRGDRNSGGGRSGGYSGRSSF
;
A
#
# COMPACT_ATOMS: atom_id res chain seq x y z
N MET A 1 -20.76 -1.24 -22.41
CA MET A 1 -19.80 -1.87 -23.37
C MET A 1 -19.04 -3.10 -22.83
N PHE A 2 -19.02 -3.36 -21.51
CA PHE A 2 -18.22 -4.44 -20.91
C PHE A 2 -18.82 -5.86 -21.04
N ARG A 3 -20.15 -6.01 -20.91
CA ARG A 3 -20.84 -7.31 -21.11
C ARG A 3 -20.81 -7.78 -22.57
N SER A 4 -20.78 -6.85 -23.52
CA SER A 4 -20.80 -7.13 -24.96
C SER A 4 -19.46 -7.57 -25.53
N SER A 5 -18.33 -7.20 -24.91
CA SER A 5 -16.99 -7.60 -25.36
C SER A 5 -16.64 -9.03 -24.92
N LEU A 6 -17.21 -9.52 -23.81
CA LEU A 6 -16.97 -10.88 -23.31
C LEU A 6 -17.75 -11.97 -24.09
N ARG A 7 -18.97 -11.67 -24.53
CA ARG A 7 -19.79 -12.63 -25.31
C ARG A 7 -19.30 -12.86 -26.74
N ARG A 8 -18.49 -11.95 -27.30
CA ARG A 8 -18.08 -12.01 -28.73
C ARG A 8 -16.98 -13.03 -29.03
N CYS A 9 -16.26 -13.55 -28.03
CA CYS A 9 -15.21 -14.57 -28.27
C CYS A 9 -15.68 -16.02 -28.04
N ALA A 10 -16.77 -16.25 -27.30
CA ALA A 10 -17.29 -17.60 -27.07
C ALA A 10 -18.01 -18.18 -28.31
N THR A 11 -18.41 -17.33 -29.26
CA THR A 11 -19.09 -17.73 -30.51
C THR A 11 -18.14 -18.00 -31.67
N GLN A 12 -16.84 -17.73 -31.54
CA GLN A 12 -15.85 -17.99 -32.61
C GLN A 12 -15.14 -19.35 -32.50
N ALA A 13 -15.46 -20.17 -31.50
CA ALA A 13 -14.84 -21.49 -31.30
C ALA A 13 -15.73 -22.69 -31.71
N ARG A 14 -16.86 -22.48 -32.40
CA ARG A 14 -17.80 -23.57 -32.78
C ARG A 14 -18.17 -23.68 -34.27
N SER A 15 -17.44 -23.03 -35.18
CA SER A 15 -17.75 -23.12 -36.63
C SER A 15 -16.58 -23.52 -37.52
N ALA A 16 -15.55 -24.19 -36.98
CA ALA A 16 -14.44 -24.70 -37.78
C ALA A 16 -14.38 -26.24 -37.73
N ALA A 17 -15.39 -26.90 -38.29
CA ALA A 17 -15.30 -28.31 -38.68
C ALA A 17 -16.44 -28.64 -39.65
N THR A 18 -16.25 -28.39 -40.94
CA THR A 18 -16.68 -29.27 -42.06
C THR A 18 -16.38 -28.63 -43.42
N ALA A 19 -16.02 -29.51 -44.36
CA ALA A 19 -15.93 -29.31 -45.81
C ALA A 19 -14.65 -28.66 -46.39
N ALA A 20 -13.68 -29.52 -46.67
CA ALA A 20 -12.77 -29.36 -47.80
C ALA A 20 -13.39 -30.03 -49.04
N LEU A 21 -13.32 -29.40 -50.23
CA LEU A 21 -13.16 -30.03 -51.55
C LEU A 21 -13.09 -28.98 -52.69
N LEU A 22 -11.90 -28.89 -53.30
CA LEU A 22 -11.50 -28.69 -54.71
C LEU A 22 -12.32 -27.80 -55.68
N THR A 23 -11.65 -26.81 -56.32
CA THR A 23 -11.31 -26.69 -57.78
C THR A 23 -10.87 -25.25 -58.14
N GLN A 24 -9.66 -25.03 -58.68
CA GLN A 24 -9.31 -24.60 -60.08
C GLN A 24 -10.08 -23.34 -60.58
N THR A 25 -9.54 -22.23 -61.13
CA THR A 25 -8.29 -21.91 -61.87
C THR A 25 -8.19 -20.38 -62.16
N ARG A 26 -6.95 -19.85 -62.19
CA ARG A 26 -6.33 -18.86 -63.13
C ARG A 26 -6.73 -17.36 -63.24
N ILE A 27 -5.70 -16.49 -63.05
CA ILE A 27 -5.16 -15.39 -63.92
C ILE A 27 -6.08 -14.12 -64.09
N ALA A 28 -5.70 -12.83 -64.11
CA ALA A 28 -4.49 -12.04 -64.43
C ALA A 28 -4.51 -10.61 -63.80
N LEU A 29 -3.39 -9.91 -64.04
CA LEU A 29 -2.80 -8.65 -63.55
C LEU A 29 -3.46 -7.30 -64.04
N PRO A 30 -2.93 -6.12 -63.63
CA PRO A 30 -3.65 -4.86 -63.33
C PRO A 30 -3.40 -3.73 -64.36
N ALA A 31 -4.11 -2.59 -64.24
CA ALA A 31 -3.64 -1.33 -64.81
C ALA A 31 -4.35 -0.04 -64.29
N VAL A 32 -3.53 1.02 -64.21
CA VAL A 32 -3.80 2.47 -64.39
C VAL A 32 -4.24 3.33 -63.20
N ARG A 33 -3.63 4.52 -63.19
CA ARG A 33 -3.49 5.58 -62.20
C ARG A 33 -4.09 6.88 -62.79
N ARG A 34 -4.36 7.87 -61.92
CA ARG A 34 -4.63 9.32 -62.17
C ARG A 34 -6.04 9.68 -62.69
N GLN A 35 -6.67 10.83 -62.40
CA GLN A 35 -6.54 11.98 -61.47
C GLN A 35 -7.71 12.95 -61.81
N VAL A 36 -7.95 13.96 -60.95
CA VAL A 36 -8.58 15.29 -61.21
C VAL A 36 -10.10 15.49 -60.99
N LEU A 37 -10.35 16.26 -59.92
CA LEU A 37 -11.29 17.37 -59.63
C LEU A 37 -12.27 17.91 -60.71
N THR A 38 -13.45 18.33 -60.26
CA THR A 38 -14.18 19.63 -60.53
C THR A 38 -15.61 19.50 -59.96
N SER A 39 -15.99 20.22 -58.89
CA SER A 39 -16.60 21.57 -58.79
C SER A 39 -18.10 21.69 -59.15
N GLN A 40 -18.90 22.08 -58.13
CA GLN A 40 -20.22 22.77 -58.13
C GLN A 40 -21.43 21.97 -58.69
N SER A 41 -22.66 21.98 -58.15
CA SER A 41 -23.46 23.05 -57.52
C SER A 41 -24.66 22.47 -56.72
N SER A 42 -25.18 23.31 -55.80
CA SER A 42 -26.43 23.36 -55.02
C SER A 42 -27.70 22.74 -55.68
N ILE A 43 -28.75 22.22 -55.02
CA ILE A 43 -29.66 22.79 -53.98
C ILE A 43 -30.54 21.66 -53.33
N ALA A 44 -30.80 21.76 -52.00
CA ALA A 44 -31.94 21.29 -51.15
C ALA A 44 -32.44 19.82 -51.23
N ALA A 45 -32.95 19.13 -50.20
CA ALA A 45 -33.29 19.34 -48.79
C ALA A 45 -33.16 17.94 -48.11
N ILE A 46 -32.88 17.78 -46.81
CA ILE A 46 -33.87 17.65 -45.73
C ILE A 46 -33.12 17.60 -44.37
N SER A 47 -33.46 18.57 -43.51
CA SER A 47 -33.63 18.61 -42.04
C SER A 47 -32.80 17.77 -41.04
N ARG A 48 -32.36 18.49 -39.98
CA ARG A 48 -32.29 18.12 -38.52
C ARG A 48 -31.12 17.23 -38.09
N ILE A 49 -30.27 17.53 -37.09
CA ILE A 49 -30.20 18.51 -35.99
C ILE A 49 -28.70 18.66 -35.62
N ALA A 50 -28.17 19.88 -35.55
CA ALA A 50 -26.94 20.20 -34.80
C ALA A 50 -26.79 21.71 -34.62
N SER A 51 -26.03 22.09 -33.58
CA SER A 51 -25.65 23.43 -33.10
C SER A 51 -26.75 24.12 -32.28
N ILE A 52 -26.47 24.60 -31.07
CA ILE A 52 -25.48 25.64 -30.78
C ILE A 52 -24.70 25.36 -29.49
N ALA A 53 -23.39 25.57 -29.59
CA ALA A 53 -22.46 25.71 -28.48
C ALA A 53 -22.09 27.18 -28.29
N ARG A 54 -21.80 27.55 -27.03
CA ARG A 54 -21.08 28.75 -26.54
C ARG A 54 -21.74 30.12 -26.76
N ALA A 55 -22.27 30.68 -25.66
CA ALA A 55 -21.99 32.04 -25.22
C ALA A 55 -22.44 32.20 -23.75
N TYR A 56 -21.78 33.11 -23.04
CA TYR A 56 -22.10 33.68 -21.72
C TYR A 56 -21.47 33.04 -20.48
N SER A 57 -20.30 33.58 -20.16
CA SER A 57 -19.86 33.90 -18.80
C SER A 57 -20.15 35.38 -18.49
N THR A 58 -20.37 35.66 -17.19
CA THR A 58 -20.42 36.94 -16.44
C THR A 58 -21.69 37.81 -16.51
N GLU A 59 -22.47 37.86 -15.40
CA GLU A 59 -22.57 39.04 -14.51
C GLU A 59 -23.39 38.77 -13.21
N ALA A 60 -22.80 39.24 -12.10
CA ALA A 60 -23.27 39.69 -10.79
C ALA A 60 -24.69 39.43 -10.19
N VAL A 61 -24.65 38.94 -8.93
CA VAL A 61 -25.29 39.47 -7.68
C VAL A 61 -26.81 39.29 -7.42
N ALA A 62 -27.06 38.58 -6.31
CA ALA A 62 -28.15 38.65 -5.31
C ALA A 62 -29.63 38.61 -5.76
N GLU A 63 -30.37 37.57 -5.36
CA GLU A 63 -31.30 37.59 -4.22
C GLU A 63 -32.06 36.26 -4.04
N GLN A 64 -32.06 35.79 -2.79
CA GLN A 64 -33.08 35.08 -2.01
C GLN A 64 -33.88 33.87 -2.57
N ASN A 65 -33.75 32.78 -1.80
CA ASN A 65 -34.79 31.80 -1.41
C ASN A 65 -35.83 31.40 -2.45
N GLU A 66 -35.60 30.26 -3.08
CA GLU A 66 -36.67 29.29 -3.33
C GLU A 66 -36.08 27.87 -3.26
N SER A 67 -36.76 27.02 -2.49
CA SER A 67 -36.41 25.64 -2.16
C SER A 67 -36.16 24.79 -3.42
N ALA A 68 -34.93 24.33 -3.58
CA ALA A 68 -34.62 23.28 -4.55
C ALA A 68 -35.37 21.98 -4.19
N PRO A 69 -35.94 21.26 -5.17
CA PRO A 69 -36.65 20.02 -4.91
C PRO A 69 -35.69 18.99 -4.31
N SER A 70 -36.14 18.33 -3.24
CA SER A 70 -35.44 17.28 -2.54
C SER A 70 -34.89 16.24 -3.51
N ALA A 71 -33.58 15.99 -3.42
CA ALA A 71 -32.95 14.80 -3.98
C ALA A 71 -33.78 13.58 -3.58
N GLU A 72 -34.12 12.74 -4.57
CA GLU A 72 -34.80 11.48 -4.36
C GLU A 72 -34.12 10.71 -3.22
N ALA A 73 -34.90 10.38 -2.19
CA ALA A 73 -34.42 9.61 -1.05
C ALA A 73 -33.99 8.22 -1.52
N GLU A 74 -32.68 8.01 -1.73
CA GLU A 74 -32.13 6.65 -1.77
C GLU A 74 -32.51 5.98 -0.44
N SER A 75 -33.36 4.95 -0.50
CA SER A 75 -33.79 4.20 0.68
C SER A 75 -32.56 3.71 1.46
N GLU A 76 -32.40 4.15 2.71
CA GLU A 76 -31.33 3.68 3.59
C GLU A 76 -31.43 2.15 3.76
N VAL A 77 -30.54 1.41 3.10
CA VAL A 77 -30.51 -0.05 3.21
C VAL A 77 -29.75 -0.45 4.48
N ARG A 78 -30.39 -1.17 5.40
CA ARG A 78 -29.78 -1.54 6.69
C ARG A 78 -29.20 -2.94 6.66
N PHE A 79 -28.19 -3.18 7.50
CA PHE A 79 -27.63 -4.53 7.66
C PHE A 79 -28.64 -5.50 8.28
N ALA A 80 -29.55 -5.01 9.13
CA ALA A 80 -30.60 -5.80 9.75
C ALA A 80 -31.60 -6.39 8.74
N ASP A 81 -31.73 -5.78 7.56
CA ASP A 81 -32.69 -6.20 6.53
C ASP A 81 -32.16 -7.37 5.69
N LEU A 82 -30.90 -7.80 5.89
CA LEU A 82 -30.28 -8.90 5.17
C LEU A 82 -30.80 -10.27 5.68
N GLN A 83 -31.86 -10.79 5.07
CA GLN A 83 -32.50 -12.05 5.49
C GLN A 83 -31.66 -13.31 5.22
N SER A 84 -30.78 -13.29 4.21
CA SER A 84 -29.96 -14.44 3.80
C SER A 84 -28.61 -14.52 4.52
N VAL A 85 -28.39 -13.74 5.57
CA VAL A 85 -27.14 -13.71 6.32
C VAL A 85 -27.33 -14.31 7.70
N HIS A 86 -26.41 -15.19 8.10
CA HIS A 86 -26.49 -15.83 9.40
C HIS A 86 -26.39 -14.79 10.54
N PRO A 87 -27.25 -14.85 11.57
CA PRO A 87 -27.28 -13.84 12.65
C PRO A 87 -25.95 -13.66 13.38
N ASN A 88 -25.13 -14.71 13.48
CA ASN A 88 -23.81 -14.62 14.10
C ASN A 88 -22.80 -13.77 13.31
N LEU A 89 -23.02 -13.52 12.01
CA LEU A 89 -22.23 -12.57 11.22
C LEU A 89 -22.77 -11.12 11.33
N LEU A 90 -24.09 -10.96 11.49
CA LEU A 90 -24.73 -9.64 11.64
C LEU A 90 -24.51 -9.03 13.04
N LYS A 91 -24.51 -9.86 14.10
CA LYS A 91 -24.32 -9.42 15.49
C LYS A 91 -23.08 -8.52 15.68
N PRO A 92 -21.85 -8.89 15.25
CA PRO A 92 -20.70 -8.01 15.40
C PRO A 92 -20.88 -6.67 14.66
N ILE A 93 -21.45 -6.67 13.45
CA ILE A 93 -21.64 -5.46 12.65
C ILE A 93 -22.57 -4.47 13.37
N ILE A 94 -23.75 -4.94 13.80
CA ILE A 94 -24.79 -4.09 14.36
C ILE A 94 -24.50 -3.75 15.83
N ASN A 95 -24.10 -4.74 16.62
CA ASN A 95 -24.04 -4.59 18.08
C ASN A 95 -22.68 -4.13 18.59
N GLU A 96 -21.58 -4.53 17.94
CA GLU A 96 -20.21 -4.24 18.40
C GLU A 96 -19.58 -3.10 17.61
N MET A 97 -19.64 -3.17 16.27
CA MET A 97 -19.12 -2.15 15.37
C MET A 97 -20.06 -0.95 15.23
N LYS A 98 -21.33 -1.11 15.63
CA LYS A 98 -22.37 -0.07 15.60
C LYS A 98 -22.63 0.47 14.18
N TYR A 99 -22.60 -0.41 13.19
CA TYR A 99 -22.99 -0.09 11.81
C TYR A 99 -24.45 -0.49 11.59
N ASP A 100 -25.34 0.49 11.50
CA ASP A 100 -26.78 0.28 11.25
C ASP A 100 -27.08 0.24 9.73
N THR A 101 -26.61 1.25 9.01
CA THR A 101 -26.83 1.43 7.57
C THR A 101 -25.63 0.99 6.72
N MET A 102 -25.90 0.47 5.53
CA MET A 102 -24.88 0.14 4.54
C MET A 102 -24.43 1.38 3.75
N THR A 103 -23.14 1.45 3.41
CA THR A 103 -22.65 2.41 2.41
C THR A 103 -23.14 2.04 1.01
N PRO A 104 -23.14 2.97 0.04
CA PRO A 104 -23.60 2.67 -1.32
C PRO A 104 -22.88 1.49 -1.98
N VAL A 105 -21.57 1.33 -1.73
CA VAL A 105 -20.81 0.16 -2.22
C VAL A 105 -21.23 -1.13 -1.53
N GLN A 106 -21.51 -1.10 -0.24
CA GLN A 106 -21.99 -2.27 0.51
C GLN A 106 -23.37 -2.68 0.01
N ALA A 107 -24.31 -1.74 -0.10
CA ALA A 107 -25.67 -2.01 -0.59
C ALA A 107 -25.69 -2.60 -2.01
N LYS A 108 -24.87 -2.04 -2.93
CA LYS A 108 -24.78 -2.51 -4.32
C LYS A 108 -24.01 -3.82 -4.48
N THR A 109 -23.13 -4.19 -3.55
CA THR A 109 -22.25 -5.37 -3.69
C THR A 109 -22.75 -6.57 -2.91
N ILE A 110 -23.21 -6.38 -1.67
CA ILE A 110 -23.50 -7.47 -0.75
C ILE A 110 -24.64 -8.35 -1.27
N GLN A 111 -25.74 -7.75 -1.74
CA GLN A 111 -26.92 -8.50 -2.18
C GLN A 111 -26.64 -9.40 -3.40
N PRO A 112 -26.00 -8.92 -4.48
CA PRO A 112 -25.52 -9.80 -5.55
C PRO A 112 -24.56 -10.89 -5.08
N ALA A 113 -23.60 -10.54 -4.22
CA ALA A 113 -22.59 -11.47 -3.74
C ALA A 113 -23.20 -12.59 -2.86
N LEU A 114 -24.23 -12.30 -2.07
CA LEU A 114 -24.94 -13.32 -1.28
C LEU A 114 -25.66 -14.37 -2.12
N LYS A 115 -25.91 -14.11 -3.41
CA LYS A 115 -26.47 -15.12 -4.34
C LYS A 115 -25.41 -16.09 -4.86
N GLY A 116 -24.13 -15.88 -4.54
CA GLY A 116 -23.00 -16.66 -5.03
C GLY A 116 -22.45 -16.22 -6.39
N THR A 117 -23.02 -15.19 -7.01
CA THR A 117 -22.53 -14.60 -8.28
C THR A 117 -21.15 -13.98 -8.08
N ASP A 118 -20.26 -14.13 -9.06
CA ASP A 118 -18.93 -13.50 -9.02
C ASP A 118 -19.06 -11.98 -9.12
N ILE A 119 -18.17 -11.24 -8.47
CA ILE A 119 -18.23 -9.77 -8.45
C ILE A 119 -16.97 -9.18 -9.03
N VAL A 120 -17.13 -8.19 -9.90
CA VAL A 120 -16.07 -7.24 -10.25
C VAL A 120 -16.54 -5.86 -9.80
N ALA A 121 -15.96 -5.36 -8.70
CA ALA A 121 -16.38 -4.11 -8.07
C ALA A 121 -15.35 -3.00 -8.30
N GLN A 122 -15.83 -1.87 -8.84
CA GLN A 122 -15.10 -0.61 -8.85
C GLN A 122 -15.63 0.30 -7.75
N ALA A 123 -14.77 0.63 -6.79
CA ALA A 123 -15.16 1.46 -5.66
C ALA A 123 -14.00 2.29 -5.07
N LYS A 124 -14.30 3.52 -4.66
CA LYS A 124 -13.32 4.46 -4.06
C LYS A 124 -12.68 3.87 -2.80
N THR A 125 -11.49 4.35 -2.43
CA THR A 125 -10.85 3.95 -1.16
C THR A 125 -11.61 4.55 0.02
N GLY A 126 -11.72 3.81 1.13
CA GLY A 126 -12.37 4.32 2.35
C GLY A 126 -13.91 4.34 2.32
N THR A 127 -14.57 3.67 1.36
CA THR A 127 -16.05 3.58 1.27
C THR A 127 -16.64 2.35 1.97
N GLY A 128 -15.86 1.62 2.76
CA GLY A 128 -16.35 0.43 3.48
C GLY A 128 -16.33 -0.88 2.67
N LYS A 129 -15.46 -0.96 1.63
CA LYS A 129 -15.30 -2.14 0.75
C LYS A 129 -14.99 -3.44 1.50
N THR A 130 -14.27 -3.34 2.61
CA THR A 130 -13.85 -4.50 3.42
C THR A 130 -15.04 -5.34 3.88
N ILE A 131 -16.08 -4.73 4.44
CA ILE A 131 -17.31 -5.47 4.82
C ILE A 131 -18.07 -5.94 3.58
N ALA A 132 -18.04 -5.15 2.50
CA ALA A 132 -18.77 -5.46 1.27
C ALA A 132 -18.35 -6.80 0.63
N PHE A 133 -17.08 -7.21 0.76
CA PHE A 133 -16.62 -8.54 0.34
C PHE A 133 -16.50 -9.55 1.49
N LEU A 134 -16.20 -9.12 2.73
CA LEU A 134 -16.05 -10.06 3.86
C LEU A 134 -17.37 -10.72 4.21
N LEU A 135 -18.46 -9.96 4.29
CA LEU A 135 -19.75 -10.50 4.71
C LEU A 135 -20.26 -11.63 3.78
N PRO A 136 -20.36 -11.42 2.45
CA PRO A 136 -20.78 -12.49 1.54
C PRO A 136 -19.78 -13.65 1.50
N LEU A 137 -18.47 -13.40 1.58
CA LEU A 137 -17.46 -14.47 1.63
C LEU A 137 -17.67 -15.37 2.85
N LEU A 138 -17.85 -14.79 4.04
CA LEU A 138 -18.03 -15.56 5.28
C LEU A 138 -19.37 -16.30 5.27
N GLN A 139 -20.42 -15.67 4.76
CA GLN A 139 -21.73 -16.31 4.59
C GLN A 139 -21.62 -17.52 3.65
N ARG A 140 -20.93 -17.38 2.51
CA ARG A 140 -20.71 -18.47 1.57
C ARG A 140 -20.00 -19.67 2.20
N MET A 141 -19.02 -19.42 3.07
CA MET A 141 -18.33 -20.49 3.81
C MET A 141 -19.28 -21.22 4.78
N ILE A 142 -20.18 -20.50 5.46
CA ILE A 142 -21.18 -21.08 6.36
C ILE A 142 -22.27 -21.84 5.58
N GLU A 143 -22.62 -21.40 4.38
CA GLU A 143 -23.59 -22.11 3.54
C GLU A 143 -23.06 -23.47 3.06
N GLU A 144 -21.77 -23.54 2.71
CA GLU A 144 -21.14 -24.82 2.36
C GLU A 144 -21.00 -25.75 3.58
N ASP A 145 -20.92 -25.20 4.79
CA ASP A 145 -20.89 -25.96 6.03
C ASP A 145 -21.48 -25.21 7.20
N SER A 146 -22.76 -25.52 7.44
CA SER A 146 -23.56 -24.89 8.48
C SER A 146 -22.99 -25.05 9.90
N THR A 147 -22.11 -26.04 10.14
CA THR A 147 -21.49 -26.23 11.45
C THR A 147 -20.54 -25.08 11.79
N LEU A 148 -19.96 -24.42 10.78
CA LEU A 148 -19.05 -23.28 10.95
C LEU A 148 -19.75 -22.04 11.53
N ALA A 149 -21.09 -21.99 11.52
CA ALA A 149 -21.87 -20.96 12.19
C ALA A 149 -21.75 -21.01 13.73
N ASP A 150 -21.45 -22.18 14.28
CA ASP A 150 -21.34 -22.44 15.72
C ASP A 150 -19.88 -22.36 16.21
N LYS A 151 -19.66 -21.71 17.36
CA LYS A 151 -18.32 -21.55 17.95
C LYS A 151 -17.61 -22.88 18.23
N THR A 152 -18.35 -23.97 18.43
CA THR A 152 -17.79 -25.29 18.73
C THR A 152 -16.99 -25.87 17.58
N ALA A 153 -17.33 -25.56 16.32
CA ALA A 153 -16.62 -26.02 15.13
C ALA A 153 -15.15 -25.56 15.09
N ARG A 154 -14.82 -24.47 15.80
CA ARG A 154 -13.43 -24.00 15.97
C ARG A 154 -12.49 -25.08 16.53
N ARG A 155 -13.01 -26.01 17.34
CA ARG A 155 -12.20 -27.09 17.94
C ARG A 155 -11.79 -28.18 16.94
N GLN A 156 -12.47 -28.25 15.80
CA GLN A 156 -12.23 -29.23 14.73
C GLN A 156 -11.49 -28.62 13.54
N ALA A 157 -11.12 -27.33 13.63
CA ALA A 157 -10.45 -26.61 12.56
C ALA A 157 -9.09 -27.23 12.24
N ARG A 158 -8.83 -27.47 10.95
CA ARG A 158 -7.55 -27.99 10.43
C ARG A 158 -6.81 -26.92 9.64
N SER A 159 -5.50 -27.09 9.47
CA SER A 159 -4.68 -26.14 8.70
C SER A 159 -4.85 -26.25 7.18
N ASP A 160 -5.39 -27.37 6.72
CA ASP A 160 -5.55 -27.76 5.30
C ASP A 160 -7.02 -27.76 4.84
N ASP A 161 -7.94 -27.20 5.64
CA ASP A 161 -9.36 -27.04 5.28
C ASP A 161 -9.70 -25.56 5.04
N ILE A 162 -8.89 -24.89 4.22
CA ILE A 162 -9.13 -23.49 3.84
C ILE A 162 -10.31 -23.44 2.88
N ARG A 163 -11.32 -22.64 3.24
CA ARG A 163 -12.55 -22.45 2.47
C ARG A 163 -12.73 -21.04 1.94
N GLY A 164 -11.97 -20.08 2.46
CA GLY A 164 -11.92 -18.72 1.96
C GLY A 164 -10.49 -18.22 1.83
N ILE A 165 -10.17 -17.55 0.73
CA ILE A 165 -8.88 -16.88 0.53
C ILE A 165 -9.13 -15.42 0.18
N ILE A 166 -8.40 -14.51 0.84
CA ILE A 166 -8.36 -13.09 0.48
C ILE A 166 -6.93 -12.71 0.16
N LEU A 167 -6.71 -12.26 -1.07
CA LEU A 167 -5.44 -11.74 -1.55
C LEU A 167 -5.42 -10.22 -1.46
N SER A 168 -4.36 -9.69 -0.87
CA SER A 168 -4.09 -8.26 -0.77
C SER A 168 -2.64 -7.95 -1.22
N PRO A 169 -2.40 -6.84 -1.95
CA PRO A 169 -1.07 -6.50 -2.46
C PRO A 169 -0.05 -6.17 -1.38
N THR A 170 -0.49 -5.60 -0.26
CA THR A 170 0.40 -5.18 0.82
C THR A 170 0.16 -6.02 2.07
N ARG A 171 1.21 -6.16 2.87
CA ARG A 171 1.18 -6.96 4.11
C ARG A 171 0.30 -6.29 5.15
N GLU A 172 0.39 -4.97 5.21
CA GLU A 172 -0.33 -4.15 6.17
C GLU A 172 -1.83 -4.15 5.87
N LEU A 173 -2.24 -4.09 4.60
CA LEU A 173 -3.65 -4.23 4.22
C LEU A 173 -4.17 -5.64 4.51
N ALA A 174 -3.37 -6.68 4.24
CA ALA A 174 -3.73 -8.05 4.59
C ALA A 174 -3.92 -8.22 6.11
N GLU A 175 -3.02 -7.66 6.93
CA GLU A 175 -3.14 -7.66 8.39
C GLU A 175 -4.40 -6.90 8.86
N GLN A 176 -4.71 -5.75 8.24
CA GLN A 176 -5.92 -4.97 8.53
C GLN A 176 -7.20 -5.76 8.19
N ILE A 177 -7.26 -6.39 7.02
CA ILE A 177 -8.40 -7.24 6.62
C ILE A 177 -8.53 -8.41 7.59
N ALA A 178 -7.43 -9.02 8.02
CA ALA A 178 -7.47 -10.13 8.98
C ALA A 178 -7.99 -9.69 10.37
N VAL A 179 -7.68 -8.47 10.81
CA VAL A 179 -8.24 -7.90 12.05
C VAL A 179 -9.75 -7.71 11.91
N GLU A 180 -10.22 -7.11 10.81
CA GLU A 180 -11.64 -6.91 10.56
C GLU A 180 -12.40 -8.24 10.40
N ALA A 181 -11.83 -9.21 9.69
CA ALA A 181 -12.40 -10.56 9.57
C ALA A 181 -12.53 -11.23 10.94
N ARG A 182 -11.52 -11.14 11.82
CA ARG A 182 -11.58 -11.68 13.19
C ARG A 182 -12.69 -11.05 14.03
N ARG A 183 -13.00 -9.77 13.83
CA ARG A 183 -14.14 -9.09 14.48
C ARG A 183 -15.46 -9.67 13.99
N LEU A 184 -15.61 -9.83 12.66
CA LEU A 184 -16.84 -10.38 12.07
C LEU A 184 -17.10 -11.84 12.45
N VAL A 185 -16.06 -12.66 12.59
CA VAL A 185 -16.23 -14.08 12.95
C VAL A 185 -16.31 -14.34 14.45
N SER A 186 -16.35 -13.31 15.30
CA SER A 186 -16.30 -13.44 16.77
C SER A 186 -17.40 -14.32 17.37
N HIS A 187 -18.53 -14.45 16.65
CA HIS A 187 -19.68 -15.28 17.01
C HIS A 187 -19.81 -16.60 16.23
N THR A 188 -18.80 -17.01 15.48
CA THR A 188 -18.81 -18.21 14.62
C THR A 188 -17.67 -19.18 14.96
N GLY A 189 -17.67 -20.36 14.34
CA GLY A 189 -16.57 -21.34 14.39
C GLY A 189 -15.43 -21.07 13.41
N LEU A 190 -15.58 -20.07 12.53
CA LEU A 190 -14.57 -19.70 11.56
C LEU A 190 -13.26 -19.26 12.24
N VAL A 191 -12.14 -19.68 11.63
CA VAL A 191 -10.78 -19.38 12.10
C VAL A 191 -10.05 -18.63 10.99
N VAL A 192 -9.53 -17.46 11.35
CA VAL A 192 -8.85 -16.55 10.42
C VAL A 192 -7.36 -16.58 10.68
N GLN A 193 -6.57 -16.91 9.66
CA GLN A 193 -5.11 -16.77 9.68
C GLN A 193 -4.65 -15.69 8.69
N CYS A 194 -3.47 -15.14 8.95
CA CYS A 194 -2.84 -14.14 8.09
C CYS A 194 -1.45 -14.62 7.65
N ALA A 195 -1.21 -14.66 6.34
CA ALA A 195 0.04 -15.13 5.75
C ALA A 195 0.68 -14.04 4.86
N VAL A 196 1.59 -13.28 5.46
CA VAL A 196 2.27 -12.15 4.79
C VAL A 196 3.79 -12.34 4.79
N GLY A 197 4.47 -11.88 3.74
CA GLY A 197 5.94 -11.97 3.64
C GLY A 197 6.68 -11.27 4.80
N GLY A 198 7.97 -11.56 4.98
CA GLY A 198 8.81 -10.90 6.00
C GLY A 198 8.44 -11.13 7.46
N THR A 199 7.50 -12.04 7.72
CA THR A 199 7.24 -12.66 9.03
C THR A 199 7.85 -14.06 9.07
N ASP A 200 8.07 -14.60 10.27
CA ASP A 200 8.60 -15.95 10.43
C ASP A 200 7.59 -17.01 9.94
N LYS A 201 7.92 -17.69 8.83
CA LYS A 201 7.05 -18.71 8.20
C LYS A 201 6.76 -19.87 9.16
N ARG A 202 7.74 -20.29 9.96
CA ARG A 202 7.59 -21.44 10.89
C ARG A 202 6.62 -21.13 12.02
N SER A 203 6.72 -19.94 12.62
CA SER A 203 5.82 -19.47 13.67
C SER A 203 4.36 -19.42 13.17
N MET A 204 4.14 -18.84 11.98
CA MET A 204 2.81 -18.79 11.35
C MET A 204 2.24 -20.18 11.08
N LEU A 205 3.05 -21.09 10.51
CA LEU A 205 2.62 -22.48 10.26
C LEU A 205 2.31 -23.22 11.56
N HIS A 206 3.14 -23.06 12.59
CA HIS A 206 2.91 -23.66 13.90
C HIS A 206 1.60 -23.14 14.54
N GLN A 207 1.34 -21.84 14.47
CA GLN A 207 0.07 -21.27 14.93
C GLN A 207 -1.12 -21.81 14.14
N THR A 208 -1.00 -21.85 12.81
CA THR A 208 -2.05 -22.34 11.91
C THR A 208 -2.37 -23.81 12.14
N ARG A 209 -1.36 -24.66 12.37
CA ARG A 209 -1.56 -26.07 12.73
C ARG A 209 -2.25 -26.27 14.08
N ARG A 210 -2.00 -25.38 15.04
CA ARG A 210 -2.60 -25.47 16.39
C ARG A 210 -4.03 -24.96 16.43
N GLN A 211 -4.35 -23.95 15.63
CA GLN A 211 -5.65 -23.26 15.67
C GLN A 211 -6.57 -23.63 14.51
N GLY A 212 -6.02 -24.21 13.45
CA GLY A 212 -6.69 -24.39 12.16
C GLY A 212 -6.76 -23.11 11.33
N CYS A 213 -7.33 -23.22 10.13
CA CYS A 213 -7.58 -22.11 9.23
C CYS A 213 -8.76 -22.43 8.32
N HIS A 214 -9.82 -21.61 8.41
CA HIS A 214 -10.92 -21.65 7.44
C HIS A 214 -10.80 -20.49 6.45
N LEU A 215 -10.41 -19.30 6.92
CA LEU A 215 -10.16 -18.11 6.11
C LEU A 215 -8.68 -17.73 6.18
N LEU A 216 -8.01 -17.73 5.03
CA LEU A 216 -6.63 -17.26 4.90
C LEU A 216 -6.58 -15.90 4.21
N VAL A 217 -6.12 -14.89 4.93
CA VAL A 217 -5.80 -13.57 4.37
C VAL A 217 -4.30 -13.52 4.06
N ALA A 218 -3.89 -13.21 2.83
CA ALA A 218 -2.50 -13.36 2.43
C ALA A 218 -2.03 -12.33 1.39
N THR A 219 -0.71 -12.11 1.37
CA THR A 219 -0.06 -11.51 0.19
C THR A 219 0.25 -12.60 -0.85
N PRO A 220 0.11 -12.35 -2.17
CA PRO A 220 0.30 -13.35 -3.21
C PRO A 220 1.62 -14.14 -3.08
N GLY A 221 2.75 -13.45 -2.90
CA GLY A 221 4.05 -14.13 -2.78
C GLY A 221 4.13 -15.12 -1.62
N ARG A 222 3.55 -14.81 -0.45
CA ARG A 222 3.56 -15.73 0.70
C ARG A 222 2.56 -16.87 0.53
N LEU A 223 1.38 -16.62 -0.05
CA LEU A 223 0.43 -17.71 -0.33
C LEU A 223 1.03 -18.70 -1.33
N ASN A 224 1.65 -18.19 -2.40
CA ASN A 224 2.29 -19.02 -3.41
C ASN A 224 3.38 -19.92 -2.79
N ASP A 225 4.27 -19.37 -1.94
CA ASP A 225 5.27 -20.13 -1.18
C ASP A 225 4.63 -21.25 -0.32
N LEU A 226 3.47 -20.99 0.30
CA LEU A 226 2.80 -21.98 1.14
C LEU A 226 2.14 -23.11 0.33
N LEU A 227 1.45 -22.78 -0.76
CA LEU A 227 0.77 -23.77 -1.60
C LEU A 227 1.75 -24.61 -2.41
N GLN A 228 2.91 -24.07 -2.78
CA GLN A 228 3.95 -24.82 -3.49
C GLN A 228 4.79 -25.71 -2.57
N ASP A 229 4.80 -25.46 -1.26
CA ASP A 229 5.56 -26.24 -0.28
C ASP A 229 4.70 -27.40 0.27
N PRO A 230 4.97 -28.67 -0.12
CA PRO A 230 4.17 -29.81 0.34
C PRO A 230 4.24 -30.03 1.85
N ASN A 231 5.26 -29.47 2.52
CA ASN A 231 5.44 -29.59 3.96
C ASN A 231 4.75 -28.46 4.74
N SER A 232 4.11 -27.51 4.06
CA SER A 232 3.40 -26.41 4.72
C SER A 232 2.22 -26.94 5.55
N GLY A 233 1.51 -27.96 5.05
CA GLY A 233 0.23 -28.42 5.60
C GLY A 233 -0.90 -27.40 5.42
N ILE A 234 -0.75 -26.52 4.42
CA ILE A 234 -1.71 -25.52 3.98
C ILE A 234 -2.26 -25.96 2.64
N ASP A 235 -3.57 -26.12 2.56
CA ASP A 235 -4.28 -26.48 1.34
C ASP A 235 -5.70 -25.92 1.38
N ALA A 236 -6.36 -25.83 0.23
CA ALA A 236 -7.70 -25.31 0.06
C ALA A 236 -8.57 -26.21 -0.84
N PRO A 237 -8.70 -27.52 -0.54
CA PRO A 237 -9.49 -28.44 -1.36
C PRO A 237 -10.97 -28.07 -1.37
N ASN A 238 -11.44 -27.44 -0.30
CA ASN A 238 -12.83 -27.01 -0.12
C ASN A 238 -12.99 -25.49 -0.31
N LEU A 239 -12.19 -24.85 -1.17
CA LEU A 239 -12.27 -23.41 -1.41
C LEU A 239 -13.65 -22.97 -1.95
N ALA A 240 -14.44 -22.30 -1.12
CA ALA A 240 -15.77 -21.79 -1.43
C ALA A 240 -15.71 -20.38 -2.06
N ALA A 241 -14.75 -19.55 -1.64
CA ALA A 241 -14.65 -18.16 -2.05
C ALA A 241 -13.21 -17.64 -2.15
N LEU A 242 -12.96 -16.79 -3.15
CA LEU A 242 -11.69 -16.11 -3.41
C LEU A 242 -11.93 -14.61 -3.59
N VAL A 243 -11.18 -13.78 -2.88
CA VAL A 243 -11.19 -12.32 -3.03
C VAL A 243 -9.84 -11.81 -3.50
N LEU A 244 -9.85 -10.89 -4.45
CA LEU A 244 -8.70 -10.11 -4.87
C LEU A 244 -8.99 -8.64 -4.51
N ASP A 245 -8.43 -8.16 -3.39
CA ASP A 245 -8.53 -6.76 -2.99
C ASP A 245 -7.38 -5.95 -3.57
N GLU A 246 -7.67 -4.73 -4.04
CA GLU A 246 -6.75 -3.86 -4.77
C GLU A 246 -6.04 -4.58 -5.93
N ALA A 247 -6.84 -5.18 -6.81
CA ALA A 247 -6.35 -5.98 -7.93
C ALA A 247 -5.46 -5.20 -8.91
N ASP A 248 -5.75 -3.91 -9.15
CA ASP A 248 -4.86 -3.02 -9.89
C ASP A 248 -3.44 -3.03 -9.29
N ARG A 249 -3.34 -2.88 -7.98
CA ARG A 249 -2.05 -2.82 -7.28
C ARG A 249 -1.29 -4.13 -7.34
N MET A 250 -1.99 -5.26 -7.26
CA MET A 250 -1.31 -6.55 -7.35
C MET A 250 -0.58 -6.68 -8.69
N LEU A 251 -1.16 -6.16 -9.78
CA LEU A 251 -0.52 -6.11 -11.09
C LEU A 251 0.61 -5.08 -11.13
N ASP A 252 0.41 -3.87 -10.59
CA ASP A 252 1.44 -2.82 -10.58
C ASP A 252 2.70 -3.21 -9.79
N VAL A 253 2.54 -4.00 -8.71
CA VAL A 253 3.64 -4.55 -7.91
C VAL A 253 4.33 -5.72 -8.61
N GLY A 254 3.71 -6.30 -9.64
CA GLY A 254 4.25 -7.40 -10.42
C GLY A 254 3.86 -8.80 -9.91
N PHE A 255 2.78 -8.95 -9.14
CA PHE A 255 2.31 -10.25 -8.64
C PHE A 255 1.58 -11.11 -9.70
N GLU A 256 1.56 -10.69 -10.96
CA GLU A 256 0.86 -11.43 -12.02
C GLU A 256 1.32 -12.89 -12.12
N ARG A 257 2.63 -13.14 -11.94
CA ARG A 257 3.17 -14.51 -11.95
C ARG A 257 2.65 -15.32 -10.76
N GLU A 258 2.73 -14.77 -9.55
CA GLU A 258 2.27 -15.41 -8.32
C GLU A 258 0.76 -15.70 -8.37
N LEU A 259 -0.06 -14.79 -8.87
CA LEU A 259 -1.50 -14.99 -9.03
C LEU A 259 -1.81 -16.17 -9.96
N ASN A 260 -1.07 -16.29 -11.05
CA ASN A 260 -1.22 -17.42 -11.99
C ASN A 260 -0.80 -18.75 -11.34
N GLU A 261 0.31 -18.77 -10.60
CA GLU A 261 0.76 -19.98 -9.89
C GLU A 261 -0.20 -20.41 -8.78
N ILE A 262 -0.72 -19.45 -7.98
CA ILE A 262 -1.75 -19.73 -6.97
C ILE A 262 -2.95 -20.39 -7.63
N THR A 263 -3.45 -19.82 -8.73
CA THR A 263 -4.66 -20.34 -9.42
C THR A 263 -4.49 -21.79 -9.88
N LYS A 264 -3.27 -22.20 -10.26
CA LYS A 264 -2.97 -23.59 -10.64
C LYS A 264 -3.00 -24.57 -9.46
N CYS A 265 -2.71 -24.08 -8.25
CA CYS A 265 -2.76 -24.88 -7.02
C CYS A 265 -4.17 -25.00 -6.43
N LEU A 266 -5.10 -24.11 -6.80
CA LEU A 266 -6.47 -24.12 -6.31
C LEU A 266 -7.35 -25.09 -7.11
N PRO A 267 -8.44 -25.62 -6.51
CA PRO A 267 -9.39 -26.49 -7.21
C PRO A 267 -9.90 -25.86 -8.50
N ARG A 268 -10.05 -26.67 -9.55
CA ARG A 268 -10.54 -26.17 -10.84
C ARG A 268 -12.03 -25.83 -10.74
N PRO A 269 -12.53 -24.80 -11.46
CA PRO A 269 -13.94 -24.44 -11.44
C PRO A 269 -14.89 -25.59 -11.80
N GLU A 270 -14.43 -26.57 -12.60
CA GLU A 270 -15.19 -27.77 -12.96
C GLU A 270 -15.29 -28.79 -11.82
N GLU A 271 -14.33 -28.79 -10.89
CA GLU A 271 -14.27 -29.70 -9.74
C GLU A 271 -15.03 -29.12 -8.55
N LYS A 272 -14.82 -27.83 -8.28
CA LYS A 272 -15.47 -27.10 -7.20
C LYS A 272 -15.79 -25.68 -7.66
N VAL A 273 -17.08 -25.35 -7.67
CA VAL A 273 -17.55 -24.00 -7.95
C VAL A 273 -17.17 -23.10 -6.77
N ARG A 274 -16.26 -22.15 -7.02
CA ARG A 274 -15.90 -21.10 -6.07
C ARG A 274 -16.46 -19.75 -6.53
N GLN A 275 -16.91 -18.94 -5.58
CA GLN A 275 -17.22 -17.53 -5.85
C GLN A 275 -15.93 -16.71 -5.88
N THR A 276 -15.77 -15.87 -6.91
CA THR A 276 -14.65 -14.93 -7.01
C THR A 276 -15.14 -13.48 -6.94
N MET A 277 -14.52 -12.68 -6.07
CA MET A 277 -14.79 -11.24 -5.98
C MET A 277 -13.50 -10.46 -6.21
N LEU A 278 -13.45 -9.66 -7.26
CA LEU A 278 -12.37 -8.75 -7.58
C LEU A 278 -12.79 -7.33 -7.21
N VAL A 279 -12.03 -6.70 -6.32
CA VAL A 279 -12.30 -5.34 -5.84
C VAL A 279 -11.11 -4.46 -6.19
N SER A 280 -11.39 -3.34 -6.86
CA SER A 280 -10.36 -2.41 -7.30
C SER A 280 -10.85 -0.97 -7.25
N ALA A 281 -9.95 -0.01 -7.08
CA ALA A 281 -10.32 1.40 -7.22
C ALA A 281 -10.35 1.82 -8.70
N THR A 282 -9.42 1.26 -9.48
CA THR A 282 -9.30 1.51 -10.92
C THR A 282 -9.45 0.19 -11.70
N ILE A 283 -9.91 0.27 -12.95
CA ILE A 283 -10.07 -0.90 -13.82
C ILE A 283 -9.39 -0.62 -15.17
N PRO A 284 -8.04 -0.59 -15.20
CA PRO A 284 -7.28 -0.58 -16.45
C PRO A 284 -7.38 -1.93 -17.17
N ASP A 285 -6.99 -1.96 -18.45
CA ASP A 285 -7.03 -3.17 -19.30
C ASP A 285 -6.35 -4.40 -18.67
N SER A 286 -5.30 -4.19 -17.88
CA SER A 286 -4.63 -5.24 -17.12
C SER A 286 -5.55 -5.92 -16.10
N VAL A 287 -6.34 -5.16 -15.35
CA VAL A 287 -7.35 -5.67 -14.42
C VAL A 287 -8.48 -6.36 -15.18
N ILE A 288 -8.87 -5.86 -16.36
CA ILE A 288 -9.87 -6.53 -17.21
C ILE A 288 -9.39 -7.91 -17.62
N ARG A 289 -8.11 -8.05 -18.03
CA ARG A 289 -7.51 -9.34 -18.38
C ARG A 289 -7.45 -10.28 -17.18
N LEU A 290 -7.07 -9.77 -16.01
CA LEU A 290 -7.07 -10.56 -14.77
C LEU A 290 -8.48 -11.07 -14.44
N ALA A 291 -9.48 -10.19 -14.48
CA ALA A 291 -10.87 -10.56 -14.21
C ALA A 291 -11.34 -11.68 -15.15
N ARG A 292 -11.03 -11.60 -16.45
CA ARG A 292 -11.40 -12.63 -17.45
C ARG A 292 -10.87 -14.04 -17.11
N ASN A 293 -9.73 -14.12 -16.44
CA ASN A 293 -9.10 -15.39 -16.07
C ASN A 293 -9.61 -15.91 -14.72
N MET A 294 -10.13 -15.03 -13.86
CA MET A 294 -10.44 -15.34 -12.46
C MET A 294 -11.94 -15.54 -12.21
N VAL A 295 -12.80 -14.79 -12.91
CA VAL A 295 -14.27 -14.81 -12.70
C VAL A 295 -14.98 -15.68 -13.73
N ARG A 296 -16.14 -16.22 -13.36
CA ARG A 296 -17.02 -17.00 -14.24
C ARG A 296 -17.65 -16.10 -15.30
N ALA A 297 -17.23 -16.25 -16.55
CA ALA A 297 -17.67 -15.40 -17.66
C ALA A 297 -19.20 -15.35 -17.87
N ASN A 298 -19.91 -16.42 -17.48
CA ASN A 298 -21.37 -16.53 -17.65
C ASN A 298 -22.18 -16.08 -16.42
N ASP A 299 -21.52 -15.83 -15.29
CA ASP A 299 -22.18 -15.58 -14.00
C ASP A 299 -21.33 -14.63 -13.14
N PHE A 300 -21.30 -13.36 -13.55
CA PHE A 300 -20.68 -12.29 -12.78
C PHE A 300 -21.46 -10.97 -12.89
N GLU A 301 -21.37 -10.16 -11.85
CA GLU A 301 -21.90 -8.80 -11.80
C GLU A 301 -20.78 -7.77 -11.75
N PHE A 302 -20.90 -6.72 -12.56
CA PHE A 302 -20.01 -5.58 -12.53
C PHE A 302 -20.66 -4.48 -11.70
N VAL A 303 -20.12 -4.24 -10.51
CA VAL A 303 -20.63 -3.25 -9.58
C VAL A 303 -19.78 -2.00 -9.68
N GLN A 304 -20.34 -0.95 -10.28
CA GLN A 304 -19.69 0.35 -10.38
C GLN A 304 -20.40 1.33 -9.44
N THR A 305 -19.69 1.73 -8.39
CA THR A 305 -20.20 2.69 -7.39
C THR A 305 -19.68 4.10 -7.60
N ILE A 306 -18.93 4.29 -8.68
CA ILE A 306 -18.46 5.58 -9.15
C ILE A 306 -19.23 5.88 -10.43
N PRO A 307 -20.30 6.70 -10.38
CA PRO A 307 -21.00 7.17 -11.57
C PRO A 307 -20.02 7.73 -12.60
N GLU A 308 -20.30 7.57 -13.90
CA GLU A 308 -19.46 8.13 -14.99
C GLU A 308 -19.27 9.65 -14.84
N ASN A 309 -20.20 10.33 -14.15
CA ASN A 309 -20.21 11.77 -13.93
C ASN A 309 -19.89 12.20 -12.48
N GLU A 310 -19.71 11.26 -11.54
CA GLU A 310 -19.41 11.61 -10.14
C GLU A 310 -17.91 11.52 -9.87
N SER A 311 -17.39 12.65 -9.45
CA SER A 311 -15.99 12.90 -9.30
C SER A 311 -15.38 12.01 -8.18
N LEU A 312 -14.28 11.28 -8.41
CA LEU A 312 -13.67 10.41 -7.38
C LEU A 312 -13.19 11.26 -6.20
N THR A 313 -12.89 10.69 -5.02
CA THR A 313 -12.49 11.48 -3.82
C THR A 313 -11.45 12.55 -4.13
N HIS A 314 -10.52 12.27 -5.04
CA HIS A 314 -9.56 13.26 -5.52
C HIS A 314 -10.19 14.54 -6.08
N ASP A 315 -11.34 14.47 -6.74
CA ASP A 315 -11.94 15.60 -7.43
C ASP A 315 -12.62 16.60 -6.49
N LYS A 316 -12.98 16.15 -5.28
CA LYS A 316 -13.51 17.02 -4.22
C LYS A 316 -12.42 17.60 -3.35
N VAL A 317 -11.27 16.92 -3.24
CA VAL A 317 -10.13 17.39 -2.48
C VAL A 317 -9.48 18.56 -3.24
N PRO A 318 -9.38 19.77 -2.65
CA PRO A 318 -8.56 20.84 -3.19
C PRO A 318 -7.13 20.36 -3.45
N GLN A 319 -6.67 20.54 -4.69
CA GLN A 319 -5.37 20.06 -5.14
C GLN A 319 -4.53 21.24 -5.63
N HIS A 320 -3.31 21.30 -5.14
CA HIS A 320 -2.35 22.34 -5.46
C HIS A 320 -1.10 21.72 -6.08
N ILE A 321 -0.62 22.32 -7.16
CA ILE A 321 0.71 22.07 -7.70
C ILE A 321 1.58 23.29 -7.40
N VAL A 322 2.72 23.06 -6.75
CA VAL A 322 3.71 24.06 -6.40
C VAL A 322 4.95 23.78 -7.24
N PRO A 323 5.13 24.50 -8.36
CA PRO A 323 6.37 24.47 -9.11
C PRO A 323 7.47 25.08 -8.24
N VAL A 324 8.62 24.41 -8.16
CA VAL A 324 9.81 24.95 -7.53
C VAL A 324 10.93 25.11 -8.56
N THR A 325 11.79 26.11 -8.38
CA THR A 325 12.89 26.38 -9.34
C THR A 325 13.78 25.16 -9.56
N GLY A 326 14.15 24.47 -8.49
CA GLY A 326 14.91 23.23 -8.53
C GLY A 326 14.83 22.44 -7.22
N TRP A 327 15.64 21.40 -7.11
CA TRP A 327 15.63 20.51 -5.94
C TRP A 327 16.07 21.18 -4.64
N SER A 328 16.85 22.27 -4.72
CA SER A 328 17.24 23.08 -3.56
C SER A 328 16.05 23.71 -2.80
N GLN A 329 14.94 23.97 -3.48
CA GLN A 329 13.75 24.61 -2.94
C GLN A 329 12.74 23.61 -2.36
N VAL A 330 12.88 22.30 -2.65
CA VAL A 330 11.89 21.26 -2.29
C VAL A 330 11.69 21.13 -0.78
N PHE A 331 12.77 20.92 -0.02
CA PHE A 331 12.68 20.78 1.44
C PHE A 331 12.34 22.10 2.16
N PRO A 332 12.92 23.26 1.77
CA PRO A 332 12.46 24.55 2.28
C PRO A 332 10.96 24.77 2.06
N SER A 333 10.44 24.49 0.87
CA SER A 333 9.01 24.61 0.54
C SER A 333 8.15 23.65 1.35
N LEU A 334 8.62 22.43 1.58
CA LEU A 334 7.94 21.46 2.42
C LEU A 334 7.81 21.97 3.87
N PHE A 335 8.89 22.50 4.44
CA PHE A 335 8.88 23.03 5.80
C PHE A 335 8.02 24.29 5.92
N GLU A 336 8.14 25.23 4.98
CA GLU A 336 7.29 26.43 4.91
C GLU A 336 5.81 26.06 4.86
N LEU A 337 5.43 25.11 3.99
CA LEU A 337 4.06 24.64 3.86
C LEU A 337 3.54 24.06 5.18
N LEU A 338 4.29 23.15 5.80
CA LEU A 338 3.87 22.50 7.04
C LEU A 338 3.73 23.49 8.20
N GLU A 339 4.64 24.46 8.31
CA GLU A 339 4.59 25.49 9.33
C GLU A 339 3.41 26.44 9.12
N ARG A 340 3.20 26.89 7.88
CA ARG A 340 2.06 27.74 7.52
C ARG A 340 0.73 27.07 7.82
N GLU A 341 0.54 25.82 7.40
CA GLU A 341 -0.72 25.11 7.66
C GLU A 341 -0.90 24.82 9.16
N ALA A 342 0.18 24.53 9.90
CA ALA A 342 0.13 24.37 11.35
C ALA A 342 -0.28 25.68 12.05
N ALA A 343 0.23 26.83 11.61
CA ALA A 343 -0.12 28.15 12.14
C ALA A 343 -1.60 28.47 11.86
N LYS A 344 -2.04 28.30 10.61
CA LYS A 344 -3.43 28.53 10.19
C LYS A 344 -4.43 27.70 10.99
N ILE A 345 -4.12 26.43 11.26
CA ILE A 345 -4.97 25.54 12.07
C ILE A 345 -5.06 26.02 13.53
N LYS A 346 -3.97 26.55 14.11
CA LYS A 346 -3.99 27.12 15.46
C LYS A 346 -4.88 28.36 15.56
N GLU A 347 -4.92 29.17 14.51
CA GLU A 347 -5.73 30.39 14.45
C GLU A 347 -7.21 30.14 14.16
N THR A 348 -7.56 28.94 13.69
CA THR A 348 -8.94 28.59 13.30
C THR A 348 -9.63 27.78 14.41
N PRO A 349 -10.60 28.35 15.15
CA PRO A 349 -11.30 27.63 16.22
C PRO A 349 -12.05 26.40 15.66
N GLY A 350 -11.84 25.24 16.29
CA GLY A 350 -12.51 23.99 15.88
C GLY A 350 -11.90 23.28 14.67
N ALA A 351 -10.81 23.81 14.08
CA ALA A 351 -10.11 23.13 13.00
C ALA A 351 -9.50 21.80 13.46
N MET A 352 -9.44 20.83 12.53
CA MET A 352 -8.75 19.57 12.79
C MET A 352 -7.23 19.81 12.93
N PRO A 353 -6.55 19.17 13.90
CA PRO A 353 -5.10 19.27 14.03
C PRO A 353 -4.36 18.83 12.76
N LEU A 354 -3.18 19.42 12.51
CA LEU A 354 -2.38 19.08 11.33
C LEU A 354 -1.92 17.62 11.38
N LYS A 355 -2.48 16.81 10.50
CA LYS A 355 -2.06 15.43 10.27
C LYS A 355 -1.79 15.22 8.79
N ALA A 356 -0.53 15.04 8.43
CA ALA A 356 -0.07 15.03 7.04
C ALA A 356 0.62 13.71 6.67
N ILE A 357 0.54 13.34 5.40
CA ILE A 357 1.38 12.28 4.80
C ILE A 357 2.20 12.92 3.69
N VAL A 358 3.52 12.72 3.70
CA VAL A 358 4.45 13.19 2.66
C VAL A 358 4.99 11.99 1.90
N TYR A 359 4.69 11.93 0.60
CA TYR A 359 5.12 10.86 -0.29
C TYR A 359 6.40 11.22 -1.04
N PHE A 360 7.34 10.27 -1.07
CA PHE A 360 8.56 10.33 -1.87
C PHE A 360 8.65 9.13 -2.82
N ASN A 361 9.26 9.35 -3.98
CA ASN A 361 9.40 8.34 -5.03
C ASN A 361 10.40 7.22 -4.71
N THR A 362 11.35 7.47 -3.80
CA THR A 362 12.39 6.51 -3.42
C THR A 362 12.47 6.33 -1.90
N THR A 363 12.89 5.15 -1.46
CA THR A 363 13.10 4.87 -0.04
C THR A 363 14.25 5.67 0.57
N ALA A 364 15.26 6.01 -0.23
CA ALA A 364 16.38 6.85 0.21
C ALA A 364 15.95 8.29 0.51
N LEU A 365 15.04 8.86 -0.29
CA LEU A 365 14.46 10.18 0.01
C LEU A 365 13.58 10.15 1.27
N VAL A 366 12.83 9.06 1.50
CA VAL A 366 12.08 8.90 2.75
C VAL A 366 13.02 8.86 3.97
N GLU A 367 14.16 8.18 3.84
CA GLU A 367 15.17 8.09 4.89
C GLU A 367 15.85 9.45 5.15
N LEU A 368 16.22 10.16 4.08
CA LEU A 368 16.74 11.53 4.16
C LEU A 368 15.75 12.47 4.86
N ALA A 369 14.48 12.46 4.44
CA ALA A 369 13.44 13.26 5.07
C ALA A 369 13.26 12.88 6.54
N GLY A 370 13.28 11.57 6.86
CA GLY A 370 13.19 11.08 8.22
C GLY A 370 14.26 11.67 9.13
N GLU A 371 15.51 11.71 8.64
CA GLU A 371 16.63 12.28 9.36
C GLU A 371 16.51 13.81 9.49
N LEU A 372 16.09 14.52 8.44
CA LEU A 372 15.87 15.97 8.50
C LEU A 372 14.83 16.34 9.57
N PHE A 373 13.68 15.65 9.60
CA PHE A 373 12.66 15.87 10.63
C PHE A 373 13.13 15.46 12.04
N TYR A 374 13.98 14.43 12.13
CA TYR A 374 14.59 14.05 13.40
C TYR A 374 15.51 15.16 13.93
N GLN A 375 16.40 15.71 13.10
CA GLN A 375 17.30 16.80 13.47
C GLN A 375 16.52 18.07 13.82
N GLN A 376 15.50 18.43 13.03
CA GLN A 376 14.61 19.56 13.33
C GLN A 376 13.96 19.43 14.71
N ARG A 377 13.51 18.21 15.06
CA ARG A 377 12.96 17.93 16.40
C ARG A 377 14.01 18.04 17.52
N GLN A 378 15.27 17.66 17.27
CA GLN A 378 16.33 17.84 18.27
C GLN A 378 16.62 19.32 18.50
N ASN A 379 16.71 20.11 17.44
CA ASN A 379 16.88 21.56 17.53
C ASN A 379 15.72 22.19 18.32
N ALA A 380 14.48 21.80 17.98
CA ALA A 380 13.28 22.27 18.65
C ALA A 380 13.20 21.92 20.14
N ARG A 381 13.79 20.79 20.54
CA ARG A 381 13.91 20.43 21.96
C ARG A 381 14.92 21.27 22.71
N ASN A 382 15.95 21.75 22.03
CA ASN A 382 17.01 22.56 22.62
C ASN A 382 16.59 24.03 22.77
N ASP A 383 15.88 24.58 21.77
CA ASP A 383 15.45 25.98 21.76
C ASP A 383 13.99 26.20 22.21
N GLY A 384 13.23 25.12 22.39
CA GLY A 384 11.82 25.15 22.82
C GLY A 384 10.83 25.50 21.70
N SER A 385 11.28 25.57 20.44
CA SER A 385 10.41 25.84 19.29
C SER A 385 9.42 24.69 19.05
N PRO A 386 8.25 24.97 18.43
CA PRO A 386 7.27 23.94 18.12
C PRO A 386 7.82 22.99 17.04
N PHE A 387 7.54 21.70 17.19
CA PHE A 387 7.86 20.68 16.18
C PHE A 387 6.65 19.78 15.91
N LEU A 388 6.60 19.23 14.70
CA LEU A 388 5.62 18.21 14.34
C LEU A 388 6.22 16.81 14.61
N PRO A 389 5.52 15.92 15.33
CA PRO A 389 5.93 14.53 15.43
C PRO A 389 6.04 13.90 14.04
N SER A 390 7.16 13.25 13.75
CA SER A 390 7.37 12.56 12.47
C SER A 390 7.35 11.04 12.65
N TYR A 391 6.86 10.36 11.62
CA TYR A 391 6.82 8.91 11.50
C TYR A 391 7.38 8.53 10.14
N VAL A 392 8.09 7.40 10.06
CA VAL A 392 8.70 6.94 8.80
C VAL A 392 8.13 5.58 8.44
N MET A 393 7.69 5.43 7.18
CA MET A 393 7.19 4.15 6.68
C MET A 393 7.62 3.91 5.22
N GLN A 394 8.53 2.95 5.07
CA GLN A 394 9.10 2.55 3.78
C GLN A 394 9.35 1.03 3.72
N SER A 395 9.55 0.49 2.52
CA SER A 395 9.64 -0.96 2.29
C SER A 395 10.85 -1.65 2.92
N LYS A 396 11.95 -0.91 3.21
CA LYS A 396 13.15 -1.48 3.87
C LYS A 396 12.94 -1.77 5.37
N LEU A 397 11.95 -1.15 6.01
CA LEU A 397 11.64 -1.42 7.42
C LEU A 397 11.13 -2.85 7.58
N SER A 398 11.46 -3.50 8.70
CA SER A 398 10.87 -4.79 9.06
C SER A 398 9.35 -4.68 9.24
N GLN A 399 8.62 -5.79 9.12
CA GLN A 399 7.16 -5.79 9.29
C GLN A 399 6.76 -5.22 10.65
N ILE A 400 7.48 -5.61 11.71
CA ILE A 400 7.23 -5.11 13.09
C ILE A 400 7.42 -3.60 13.16
N GLN A 401 8.47 -3.05 12.54
CA GLN A 401 8.70 -1.60 12.52
C GLN A 401 7.61 -0.87 11.75
N ARG A 402 7.15 -1.40 10.61
CA ARG A 402 6.06 -0.81 9.83
C ARG A 402 4.74 -0.82 10.59
N GLN A 403 4.40 -1.94 11.22
CA GLN A 403 3.20 -2.06 12.04
C GLN A 403 3.23 -1.04 13.19
N ARG A 404 4.34 -0.94 13.93
CA ARG A 404 4.52 0.06 15.00
C ARG A 404 4.38 1.50 14.49
N ALA A 405 4.95 1.81 13.33
CA ALA A 405 4.85 3.15 12.74
C ALA A 405 3.41 3.46 12.30
N ALA A 406 2.74 2.50 11.66
CA ALA A 406 1.35 2.61 11.24
C ALA A 406 0.41 2.82 12.44
N ASP A 407 0.58 2.04 13.51
CA ASP A 407 -0.25 2.14 14.72
C ASP A 407 -0.06 3.49 15.41
N ARG A 408 1.18 3.91 15.62
CA ARG A 408 1.48 5.22 16.21
C ARG A 408 0.91 6.38 15.39
N PHE A 409 1.02 6.34 14.06
CA PHE A 409 0.45 7.38 13.22
C PHE A 409 -1.09 7.32 13.16
N ARG A 410 -1.69 6.12 13.22
CA ARG A 410 -3.14 5.96 13.28
C ARG A 410 -3.71 6.63 14.54
N GLU A 411 -3.07 6.42 15.69
CA GLU A 411 -3.44 6.98 16.99
C GLU A 411 -3.09 8.47 17.14
N ALA A 412 -2.11 8.97 16.38
CA ALA A 412 -1.68 10.36 16.46
C ALA A 412 -2.81 11.33 16.06
N ARG A 413 -2.99 12.39 16.86
CA ARG A 413 -3.88 13.51 16.51
C ARG A 413 -3.22 14.49 15.53
N THR A 414 -1.92 14.71 15.69
CA THR A 414 -1.09 15.62 14.90
C THR A 414 0.20 14.92 14.50
N GLY A 415 0.78 15.27 13.36
CA GLY A 415 2.08 14.78 12.93
C GLY A 415 2.20 14.53 11.44
N VAL A 416 3.39 14.13 11.01
CA VAL A 416 3.76 13.95 9.61
C VAL A 416 4.26 12.51 9.39
N LEU A 417 3.60 11.78 8.51
CA LEU A 417 4.07 10.47 8.05
C LEU A 417 4.87 10.63 6.76
N LEU A 418 6.16 10.34 6.82
CA LEU A 418 7.07 10.33 5.67
C LEU A 418 7.06 8.92 5.06
N SER A 419 6.69 8.80 3.80
CA SER A 419 6.42 7.49 3.22
C SER A 419 6.73 7.34 1.74
N SER A 420 6.98 6.10 1.33
CA SER A 420 6.92 5.69 -0.08
C SER A 420 5.53 5.11 -0.41
N ASP A 421 5.35 4.56 -1.62
CA ASP A 421 4.07 3.95 -2.05
C ASP A 421 3.62 2.74 -1.23
N VAL A 422 4.36 2.31 -0.21
CA VAL A 422 3.93 1.25 0.72
C VAL A 422 2.66 1.64 1.49
N THR A 423 2.39 2.94 1.65
CA THR A 423 1.19 3.44 2.37
C THR A 423 0.12 4.03 1.47
N ALA A 424 0.41 4.19 0.17
CA ALA A 424 -0.47 4.87 -0.77
C ALA A 424 -1.78 4.11 -1.00
N ARG A 425 -1.80 2.79 -0.77
CA ARG A 425 -2.98 1.93 -0.96
C ARG A 425 -3.29 1.11 0.30
N GLY A 426 -4.55 0.77 0.50
CA GLY A 426 -5.03 -0.09 1.59
C GLY A 426 -5.04 0.49 3.01
N MET A 427 -4.05 1.31 3.37
CA MET A 427 -3.88 1.80 4.74
C MET A 427 -4.94 2.82 5.15
N ASP A 428 -5.66 2.54 6.24
CA ASP A 428 -6.59 3.51 6.82
C ASP A 428 -5.96 4.29 7.97
N PHE A 429 -5.75 5.59 7.72
CA PHE A 429 -5.32 6.57 8.71
C PHE A 429 -6.44 7.60 8.89
N PRO A 430 -7.12 7.63 10.04
CA PRO A 430 -8.21 8.56 10.26
C PRO A 430 -7.68 9.99 10.37
N ASN A 431 -8.50 10.92 9.88
CA ASN A 431 -8.32 12.37 10.03
C ASN A 431 -7.02 12.90 9.42
N VAL A 432 -6.56 12.32 8.31
CA VAL A 432 -5.45 12.91 7.54
C VAL A 432 -5.97 14.16 6.83
N THR A 433 -5.44 15.31 7.22
CA THR A 433 -5.80 16.63 6.68
C THR A 433 -5.05 16.99 5.40
N HIS A 434 -3.82 16.49 5.25
CA HIS A 434 -2.94 16.88 4.14
C HIS A 434 -2.26 15.65 3.53
N VAL A 435 -2.25 15.59 2.20
CA VAL A 435 -1.38 14.68 1.45
C VAL A 435 -0.45 15.54 0.60
N ILE A 436 0.85 15.41 0.87
CA ILE A 436 1.91 16.13 0.17
C ILE A 436 2.70 15.12 -0.65
N GLN A 437 2.95 15.40 -1.92
CA GLN A 437 3.71 14.54 -2.82
C GLN A 437 4.92 15.32 -3.31
N ILE A 438 6.10 14.73 -3.13
CA ILE A 438 7.37 15.28 -3.59
C ILE A 438 7.73 14.61 -4.90
N ASP A 439 7.94 15.43 -5.93
CA ASP A 439 8.18 15.02 -7.30
C ASP A 439 6.98 14.28 -7.95
N THR A 440 7.03 14.15 -9.27
CA THR A 440 5.96 13.55 -10.07
C THR A 440 5.85 12.04 -9.75
N PRO A 441 4.67 11.51 -9.38
CA PRO A 441 4.49 10.08 -9.19
C PRO A 441 4.72 9.30 -10.50
N ARG A 442 4.95 7.98 -10.39
CA ARG A 442 5.31 7.14 -11.54
C ARG A 442 4.21 7.03 -12.60
N GLU A 443 2.97 7.11 -12.16
CA GLU A 443 1.78 6.89 -12.96
C GLU A 443 0.63 7.69 -12.34
N ARG A 444 -0.40 7.96 -13.15
CA ARG A 444 -1.56 8.76 -12.75
C ARG A 444 -2.27 8.11 -11.56
N GLU A 445 -2.45 6.81 -11.59
CA GLU A 445 -3.16 6.03 -10.58
C GLU A 445 -2.48 6.21 -9.22
N SER A 446 -1.15 6.14 -9.18
CA SER A 446 -0.36 6.36 -7.95
C SER A 446 -0.62 7.73 -7.32
N TYR A 447 -0.77 8.80 -8.12
CA TYR A 447 -1.18 10.11 -7.60
C TYR A 447 -2.56 10.06 -6.91
N ILE A 448 -3.54 9.46 -7.59
CA ILE A 448 -4.93 9.35 -7.12
C ILE A 448 -4.99 8.57 -5.81
N HIS A 449 -4.24 7.48 -5.70
CA HIS A 449 -4.21 6.64 -4.51
C HIS A 449 -3.56 7.32 -3.31
N ARG A 450 -2.42 8.01 -3.53
CA ARG A 450 -1.76 8.84 -2.51
C ARG A 450 -2.72 9.90 -2.00
N LEU A 451 -3.34 10.66 -2.91
CA LEU A 451 -4.32 11.70 -2.56
C LEU A 451 -5.54 11.13 -1.82
N GLY A 452 -5.99 9.93 -2.17
CA GLY A 452 -7.07 9.21 -1.49
C GLY A 452 -6.78 8.78 -0.03
N ARG A 453 -5.66 9.20 0.57
CA ARG A 453 -5.43 9.11 2.02
C ARG A 453 -6.11 10.24 2.80
N THR A 454 -6.43 11.36 2.16
CA THR A 454 -7.24 12.44 2.74
C THR A 454 -8.63 12.49 2.11
N GLY A 455 -9.51 13.39 2.58
CA GLY A 455 -10.87 13.53 2.03
C GLY A 455 -11.78 12.31 2.29
N ARG A 456 -11.47 11.49 3.28
CA ARG A 456 -12.20 10.24 3.59
C ARG A 456 -13.42 10.50 4.45
N GLN A 457 -14.46 9.68 4.28
CA GLN A 457 -15.69 9.76 5.09
C GLN A 457 -16.31 11.16 5.11
N ASN A 458 -16.32 11.86 3.97
CA ASN A 458 -16.79 13.24 3.82
C ASN A 458 -16.07 14.28 4.71
N LYS A 459 -14.88 13.96 5.23
CA LYS A 459 -14.03 14.94 5.93
C LYS A 459 -13.28 15.79 4.92
N GLU A 460 -12.93 17.00 5.34
CA GLU A 460 -12.07 17.89 4.57
C GLU A 460 -10.64 17.35 4.45
N GLY A 461 -9.94 17.83 3.44
CA GLY A 461 -8.59 17.39 3.13
C GLY A 461 -7.98 18.23 2.03
N GLN A 462 -6.65 18.25 1.91
CA GLN A 462 -5.94 18.95 0.83
C GLN A 462 -4.81 18.10 0.24
N GLY A 463 -4.61 18.25 -1.07
CA GLY A 463 -3.52 17.64 -1.82
C GLY A 463 -2.50 18.68 -2.27
N TRP A 464 -1.22 18.42 -2.05
CA TRP A 464 -0.12 19.27 -2.48
C TRP A 464 0.89 18.46 -3.29
N LEU A 465 1.32 18.98 -4.43
CA LEU A 465 2.32 18.39 -5.30
C LEU A 465 3.47 19.39 -5.48
N ILE A 466 4.58 19.18 -4.78
CA ILE A 466 5.78 20.03 -4.85
C ILE A 466 6.73 19.38 -5.86
N ILE A 467 6.99 20.07 -6.98
CA ILE A 467 7.73 19.49 -8.11
C ILE A 467 8.70 20.50 -8.73
N PRO A 468 9.89 20.05 -9.20
CA PRO A 468 10.76 20.90 -10.01
C PRO A 468 10.09 21.41 -11.28
N ASN A 469 10.43 22.61 -11.72
CA ASN A 469 9.88 23.27 -12.90
C ASN A 469 10.01 22.42 -14.18
N SER A 470 11.12 21.71 -14.34
CA SER A 470 11.36 20.77 -15.45
C SER A 470 10.30 19.66 -15.56
N SER A 471 9.81 19.19 -14.41
CA SER A 471 8.82 18.11 -14.31
C SER A 471 7.37 18.57 -14.51
N VAL A 472 7.07 19.87 -14.40
CA VAL A 472 5.70 20.42 -14.46
C VAL A 472 4.96 20.05 -15.74
N ARG A 473 5.64 20.13 -16.88
CA ARG A 473 5.03 19.80 -18.19
C ARG A 473 4.58 18.34 -18.24
N ASN A 474 5.45 17.43 -17.81
CA ASN A 474 5.17 15.99 -17.82
C ASN A 474 4.09 15.64 -16.78
N ALA A 475 4.16 16.25 -15.59
CA ALA A 475 3.14 16.08 -14.56
C ALA A 475 1.75 16.53 -15.04
N ARG A 476 1.64 17.70 -15.68
CA ARG A 476 0.36 18.20 -16.24
C ARG A 476 -0.21 17.27 -17.31
N LYS A 477 0.65 16.68 -18.15
CA LYS A 477 0.23 15.69 -19.16
C LYS A 477 -0.28 14.40 -18.50
N MET A 478 0.45 13.87 -17.52
CA MET A 478 0.08 12.64 -16.80
C MET A 478 -1.21 12.81 -15.99
N LEU A 479 -1.38 13.95 -15.34
CA LEU A 479 -2.48 14.26 -14.43
C LEU A 479 -3.63 15.02 -15.12
N GLN A 480 -3.68 15.00 -16.46
CA GLN A 480 -4.67 15.72 -17.25
C GLN A 480 -6.11 15.40 -16.81
N GLY A 481 -6.93 16.41 -16.61
CA GLY A 481 -8.34 16.25 -16.21
C GLY A 481 -8.56 16.12 -14.70
N LEU A 482 -7.51 16.14 -13.88
CA LEU A 482 -7.66 16.35 -12.43
C LEU A 482 -7.76 17.85 -12.11
N PRO A 483 -8.55 18.27 -11.11
CA PRO A 483 -8.75 19.68 -10.77
C PRO A 483 -7.58 20.26 -9.95
N ILE A 484 -6.36 20.15 -10.48
CA ILE A 484 -5.13 20.62 -9.82
C ILE A 484 -4.88 22.08 -10.19
N GLN A 485 -4.81 22.94 -9.18
CA GLN A 485 -4.58 24.38 -9.34
C GLN A 485 -3.12 24.73 -9.05
N GLN A 486 -2.52 25.61 -9.85
CA GLN A 486 -1.19 26.11 -9.57
C GLN A 486 -1.22 27.01 -8.32
N ASN A 487 -0.20 26.88 -7.48
CA ASN A 487 -0.04 27.65 -6.26
C ASN A 487 1.41 28.15 -6.15
N SER A 488 1.56 29.47 -6.03
CA SER A 488 2.84 30.19 -5.87
C SER A 488 2.93 30.91 -4.52
N SER A 489 2.14 30.49 -3.53
CA SER A 489 2.05 31.16 -2.23
C SER A 489 3.20 30.84 -1.26
N LEU A 490 4.15 29.98 -1.65
CA LEU A 490 5.31 29.63 -0.84
C LEU A 490 6.51 30.43 -1.34
N SER A 491 7.02 31.30 -0.48
CA SER A 491 8.16 32.17 -0.80
C SER A 491 9.41 31.37 -1.16
N SER A 492 9.63 30.25 -0.48
CA SER A 492 10.78 29.39 -0.72
C SER A 492 10.70 28.59 -2.02
N ALA A 493 9.54 28.51 -2.68
CA ALA A 493 9.40 27.78 -3.93
C ALA A 493 10.04 28.52 -5.12
N GLU A 494 9.98 29.85 -5.11
CA GLU A 494 10.37 30.71 -6.24
C GLU A 494 11.72 31.42 -6.02
N THR A 495 12.30 31.33 -4.82
CA THR A 495 13.55 32.01 -4.45
C THR A 495 14.71 31.63 -5.39
N ASP A 496 15.42 32.64 -5.91
CA ASP A 496 16.62 32.44 -6.72
C ASP A 496 17.86 32.20 -5.86
N VAL A 497 17.97 30.97 -5.36
CA VAL A 497 19.13 30.52 -4.56
C VAL A 497 20.42 30.54 -5.38
N ALA A 498 20.34 30.42 -6.71
CA ALA A 498 21.51 30.49 -7.58
C ALA A 498 22.05 31.93 -7.69
N GLY A 499 21.14 32.91 -7.71
CA GLY A 499 21.44 34.35 -7.63
C GLY A 499 21.88 34.85 -6.25
N GLY A 500 21.85 33.97 -5.23
CA GLY A 500 22.28 34.28 -3.86
C GLY A 500 21.16 34.70 -2.92
N GLU A 501 19.89 34.66 -3.36
CA GLU A 501 18.74 34.92 -2.49
C GLU A 501 18.47 33.73 -1.57
N THR A 502 18.11 34.01 -0.31
CA THR A 502 17.74 32.97 0.67
C THR A 502 16.51 33.39 1.45
N THR A 503 15.73 32.41 1.88
CA THR A 503 14.68 32.59 2.90
C THR A 503 15.11 31.94 4.21
N PRO A 504 14.47 32.25 5.36
CA PRO A 504 14.76 31.56 6.62
C PRO A 504 14.64 30.03 6.53
N HIS A 505 13.72 29.53 5.69
CA HIS A 505 13.57 28.09 5.42
C HIS A 505 14.74 27.52 4.62
N HIS A 506 15.35 28.27 3.70
CA HIS A 506 16.55 27.84 2.99
C HIS A 506 17.75 27.71 3.94
N GLU A 507 17.97 28.73 4.76
CA GLU A 507 19.10 28.76 5.70
C GLU A 507 18.99 27.65 6.75
N SER A 508 17.81 27.50 7.37
CA SER A 508 17.56 26.42 8.33
C SER A 508 17.68 25.03 7.70
N THR A 509 17.17 24.84 6.48
CA THR A 509 17.29 23.55 5.78
C THR A 509 18.75 23.24 5.41
N LYS A 510 19.51 24.22 4.95
CA LYS A 510 20.95 24.07 4.66
C LYS A 510 21.73 23.71 5.92
N ALA A 511 21.41 24.34 7.05
CA ALA A 511 21.99 23.99 8.35
C ALA A 511 21.67 22.54 8.73
N LEU A 512 20.42 22.08 8.55
CA LEU A 512 20.05 20.68 8.79
C LEU A 512 20.83 19.71 7.89
N PHE A 513 21.00 20.00 6.60
CA PHE A 513 21.80 19.16 5.71
C PHE A 513 23.25 19.03 6.16
N SER A 514 23.84 20.10 6.71
CA SER A 514 25.22 20.10 7.18
C SER A 514 25.48 19.16 8.35
N THR A 515 24.44 18.80 9.13
CA THR A 515 24.55 17.87 10.26
C THR A 515 24.37 16.41 9.83
N LEU A 516 23.99 16.13 8.58
CA LEU A 516 23.68 14.77 8.13
C LEU A 516 24.92 13.99 7.67
N PRO A 517 24.91 12.65 7.83
CA PRO A 517 25.98 11.81 7.29
C PRO A 517 26.08 11.95 5.76
N ARG A 518 27.29 12.17 5.24
CA ARG A 518 27.54 12.26 3.78
C ARG A 518 27.07 11.02 3.02
N SER A 519 27.14 9.84 3.62
CA SER A 519 26.67 8.58 3.02
C SER A 519 25.16 8.54 2.80
N LEU A 520 24.38 9.13 3.71
CA LEU A 520 22.93 9.27 3.57
C LEU A 520 22.58 10.18 2.39
N LEU A 521 23.25 11.34 2.31
CA LEU A 521 23.10 12.30 1.20
C LEU A 521 23.51 11.67 -0.15
N ALA A 522 24.63 10.96 -0.19
CA ALA A 522 25.06 10.22 -1.39
C ALA A 522 24.04 9.15 -1.81
N THR A 523 23.44 8.44 -0.86
CA THR A 523 22.38 7.45 -1.15
C THR A 523 21.14 8.12 -1.74
N ALA A 524 20.71 9.26 -1.18
CA ALA A 524 19.60 10.04 -1.70
C ALA A 524 19.90 10.53 -3.13
N TYR A 525 21.09 11.10 -3.35
CA TYR A 525 21.61 11.51 -4.66
C TYR A 525 21.50 10.38 -5.69
N MET A 526 22.10 9.22 -5.39
CA MET A 526 22.10 8.07 -6.30
C MET A 526 20.69 7.57 -6.61
N SER A 527 19.76 7.67 -5.65
CA SER A 527 18.39 7.21 -5.83
C SER A 527 17.61 8.02 -6.88
N MET A 528 17.98 9.29 -7.11
CA MET A 528 17.34 10.17 -8.10
C MET A 528 17.45 9.63 -9.53
N PHE A 529 18.56 8.96 -9.82
CA PHE A 529 18.83 8.43 -11.15
C PHE A 529 18.14 7.10 -11.43
N GLY A 530 17.62 6.40 -10.41
CA GLY A 530 17.02 5.07 -10.57
C GLY A 530 15.91 5.01 -11.63
N MET A 531 15.11 6.07 -11.71
CA MET A 531 13.87 6.09 -12.49
C MET A 531 13.76 7.25 -13.47
N ALA A 532 14.80 8.09 -13.57
CA ALA A 532 14.79 9.22 -14.49
C ALA A 532 14.89 8.73 -15.94
N ASN A 533 13.98 9.19 -16.81
CA ASN A 533 14.07 8.96 -18.25
C ASN A 533 15.13 9.86 -18.89
N ASP A 534 15.17 11.13 -18.48
CA ASP A 534 16.21 12.08 -18.86
C ASP A 534 17.32 12.06 -17.80
N LYS A 535 18.39 11.31 -18.08
CA LYS A 535 19.54 11.20 -17.18
C LYS A 535 20.37 12.49 -17.13
N ALA A 536 20.41 13.27 -18.20
CA ALA A 536 21.24 14.47 -18.28
C ALA A 536 20.57 15.61 -17.53
N GLY A 537 19.28 15.85 -17.78
CA GLY A 537 18.52 16.89 -17.07
C GLY A 537 18.49 16.64 -15.56
N ILE A 538 18.22 15.40 -15.11
CA ILE A 538 18.23 15.10 -13.68
C ILE A 538 19.63 15.22 -13.05
N ALA A 539 20.70 14.93 -13.79
CA ALA A 539 22.06 15.10 -13.30
C ALA A 539 22.37 16.57 -13.02
N GLU A 540 22.02 17.45 -13.96
CA GLU A 540 22.18 18.90 -13.80
C GLU A 540 21.42 19.40 -12.55
N GLU A 541 20.14 19.07 -12.43
CA GLU A 541 19.31 19.51 -11.30
C GLU A 541 19.79 19.00 -9.94
N VAL A 542 20.17 17.72 -9.86
CA VAL A 542 20.58 17.11 -8.59
C VAL A 542 22.01 17.55 -8.24
N ASN A 543 22.88 17.78 -9.22
CA ASN A 543 24.19 18.41 -8.99
C ASN A 543 24.04 19.82 -8.44
N GLU A 544 23.13 20.62 -9.01
CA GLU A 544 22.80 21.93 -8.48
C GLU A 544 22.29 21.85 -7.04
N TRP A 545 21.43 20.88 -6.72
CA TRP A 545 20.99 20.65 -5.35
C TRP A 545 22.14 20.35 -4.39
N THR A 546 23.13 19.55 -4.80
CA THR A 546 24.31 19.28 -3.96
C THR A 546 25.11 20.56 -3.66
N ARG A 547 25.22 21.46 -4.64
CA ARG A 547 25.93 22.74 -4.51
C ARG A 547 25.16 23.75 -3.67
N LEU A 548 23.92 24.03 -4.06
CA LEU A 548 23.10 25.08 -3.45
C LEU A 548 22.47 24.62 -2.13
N GLY A 549 21.94 23.41 -2.10
CA GLY A 549 21.24 22.86 -0.94
C GLY A 549 22.19 22.33 0.14
N TRP A 550 23.18 21.51 -0.24
CA TRP A 550 24.08 20.89 0.74
C TRP A 550 25.37 21.67 0.97
N GLY A 551 25.70 22.64 0.10
CA GLY A 551 26.93 23.42 0.18
C GLY A 551 28.17 22.65 -0.25
N TRP A 552 28.04 21.63 -1.09
CA TRP A 552 29.19 20.85 -1.57
C TRP A 552 29.74 21.43 -2.87
N GLU A 553 31.07 21.49 -3.01
CA GLU A 553 31.70 21.98 -4.23
C GLU A 553 31.53 21.01 -5.41
N LYS A 554 31.56 19.70 -5.13
CA LYS A 554 31.38 18.63 -6.11
C LYS A 554 30.30 17.66 -5.64
N PRO A 555 29.52 17.08 -6.56
CA PRO A 555 28.55 16.06 -6.20
C PRO A 555 29.24 14.80 -5.64
N PRO A 556 28.49 13.93 -4.92
CA PRO A 556 28.99 12.67 -4.42
C PRO A 556 29.68 11.86 -5.53
N SER A 557 30.83 11.26 -5.21
CA SER A 557 31.49 10.35 -6.13
C SER A 557 30.71 9.04 -6.28
N ILE A 558 30.62 8.54 -7.51
CA ILE A 558 29.98 7.27 -7.85
C ILE A 558 30.97 6.34 -8.56
N SER A 559 30.83 5.03 -8.40
CA SER A 559 31.71 4.10 -9.10
C SER A 559 31.45 4.10 -10.60
N ALA A 560 32.50 3.93 -11.41
CA ALA A 560 32.40 3.87 -12.86
C ALA A 560 31.49 2.71 -13.31
N SER A 561 31.61 1.56 -12.64
CA SER A 561 30.76 0.38 -12.85
C SER A 561 29.27 0.66 -12.61
N TRP A 562 28.93 1.36 -11.54
CA TRP A 562 27.55 1.75 -11.25
C TRP A 562 27.05 2.80 -12.26
N ALA A 563 27.87 3.81 -12.57
CA ALA A 563 27.54 4.83 -13.55
C ALA A 563 27.25 4.20 -14.92
N GLN A 564 28.06 3.21 -15.34
CA GLN A 564 27.84 2.49 -16.59
C GLN A 564 26.54 1.70 -16.57
N LYS A 565 26.26 0.95 -15.49
CA LYS A 565 24.99 0.20 -15.33
C LYS A 565 23.76 1.11 -15.37
N MET A 566 23.89 2.33 -14.85
CA MET A 566 22.81 3.32 -14.80
C MET A 566 22.71 4.20 -16.06
N GLY A 567 23.60 4.03 -17.04
CA GLY A 567 23.64 4.87 -18.25
C GLY A 567 24.13 6.31 -18.00
N LEU A 568 24.91 6.51 -16.93
CA LEU A 568 25.41 7.82 -16.48
C LEU A 568 26.88 8.06 -16.82
N ALA A 569 27.61 7.06 -17.31
CA ALA A 569 29.07 7.15 -17.51
C ALA A 569 29.50 8.32 -18.42
N ASN A 570 28.66 8.69 -19.40
CA ASN A 570 28.93 9.78 -20.34
C ASN A 570 28.07 11.02 -20.09
N VAL A 571 27.36 11.08 -18.96
CA VAL A 571 26.51 12.23 -18.63
C VAL A 571 27.40 13.35 -18.05
N PRO A 572 27.36 14.58 -18.62
CA PRO A 572 28.14 15.70 -18.11
C PRO A 572 27.86 16.01 -16.63
N GLY A 573 28.88 16.44 -15.90
CA GLY A 573 28.76 16.83 -14.48
C GLY A 573 28.78 15.67 -13.48
N MET A 574 28.81 14.41 -13.93
CA MET A 574 28.93 13.27 -13.02
C MET A 574 30.35 13.15 -12.45
N HIS A 575 30.46 12.95 -11.15
CA HIS A 575 31.74 12.74 -10.46
C HIS A 575 32.03 11.24 -10.32
N LEU A 576 32.84 10.69 -11.22
CA LEU A 576 33.24 9.28 -11.18
C LEU A 576 34.46 9.10 -10.28
N SER A 577 34.47 8.05 -9.46
CA SER A 577 35.65 7.67 -8.69
C SER A 577 36.63 6.85 -9.54
N ASP A 578 37.92 7.19 -9.53
CA ASP A 578 38.98 6.53 -10.31
C ASP A 578 39.42 5.13 -9.80
N HIS A 579 38.75 4.58 -8.77
CA HIS A 579 39.26 3.39 -8.06
C HIS A 579 39.06 2.01 -8.74
N ASP A 580 38.76 1.96 -10.04
CA ASP A 580 38.66 0.69 -10.79
C ASP A 580 39.91 0.43 -11.67
N HIS A 581 41.11 0.64 -11.12
CA HIS A 581 42.39 0.29 -11.77
C HIS A 581 43.27 -0.66 -10.93
N ARG A 582 43.16 -1.95 -11.29
CA ARG A 582 44.25 -2.93 -11.47
C ARG A 582 45.37 -2.96 -10.42
N SER A 583 45.31 -3.92 -9.49
CA SER A 583 46.50 -4.63 -9.01
C SER A 583 46.66 -5.93 -9.79
N GLY A 584 47.15 -5.82 -11.03
CA GLY A 584 47.74 -6.94 -11.76
C GLY A 584 49.18 -7.13 -11.31
N GLY A 585 49.39 -7.84 -10.19
CA GLY A 585 50.70 -8.32 -9.76
C GLY A 585 50.76 -9.82 -9.94
N ARG A 586 51.54 -10.29 -10.92
CA ARG A 586 51.95 -11.70 -11.00
C ARG A 586 52.89 -11.98 -9.83
N SER A 587 52.46 -12.85 -8.91
CA SER A 587 53.34 -13.59 -8.02
C SER A 587 52.79 -15.01 -7.90
N ASP A 588 53.63 -15.98 -8.28
CA ASP A 588 53.34 -17.40 -8.25
C ASP A 588 53.20 -17.98 -6.84
N ASP A 589 52.46 -19.09 -6.82
CA ASP A 589 52.55 -20.27 -5.96
C ASP A 589 52.03 -20.27 -4.50
N ARG A 590 50.98 -21.09 -4.35
CA ARG A 590 50.72 -22.09 -3.29
C ARG A 590 50.56 -21.60 -1.85
N SER A 591 49.30 -21.59 -1.38
CA SER A 591 48.78 -22.57 -0.41
C SER A 591 47.37 -22.22 0.08
N ASP A 592 46.65 -23.28 0.44
CA ASP A 592 45.52 -23.33 1.38
C ASP A 592 44.08 -22.99 0.94
N ARG A 593 43.32 -24.10 0.88
CA ARG A 593 41.86 -24.22 0.89
C ARG A 593 41.28 -23.72 2.22
N TYR A 594 40.04 -23.23 2.11
CA TYR A 594 39.11 -22.78 3.16
C TYR A 594 39.28 -21.34 3.63
N SER A 595 38.60 -20.42 2.93
CA SER A 595 37.85 -19.34 3.61
C SER A 595 36.75 -18.74 2.73
N ARG A 596 35.75 -18.25 3.45
CA ARG A 596 34.46 -17.64 3.09
C ARG A 596 34.37 -16.97 1.72
N ARG A 597 33.28 -17.29 1.02
CA ARG A 597 32.71 -16.51 -0.08
C ARG A 597 32.20 -15.18 0.51
N GLU A 598 33.04 -14.16 0.54
CA GLU A 598 32.61 -12.78 0.74
C GLU A 598 31.85 -12.32 -0.51
N SER A 599 30.58 -12.03 -0.33
CA SER A 599 29.74 -11.37 -1.34
C SER A 599 30.18 -9.92 -1.46
N ASN A 600 30.76 -9.54 -2.60
CA ASN A 600 30.91 -8.14 -3.02
C ASN A 600 29.56 -7.57 -3.44
N ASP A 601 28.62 -7.50 -2.50
CA ASP A 601 27.37 -6.77 -2.65
C ASP A 601 27.51 -5.39 -1.96
N PRO A 602 27.42 -4.26 -2.69
CA PRO A 602 27.50 -2.92 -2.10
C PRO A 602 26.38 -2.60 -1.08
N PHE A 603 25.41 -3.49 -0.91
CA PHE A 603 24.30 -3.34 0.03
C PHE A 603 24.50 -4.03 1.39
N ASP A 604 25.56 -4.84 1.58
CA ASP A 604 25.82 -5.52 2.88
C ASP A 604 26.31 -4.56 3.97
N SER A 605 26.93 -3.43 3.61
CA SER A 605 27.41 -2.41 4.55
C SER A 605 26.31 -1.51 5.12
N MET A 606 25.08 -1.59 4.59
CA MET A 606 23.91 -0.89 5.15
C MET A 606 23.23 -1.65 6.30
N ALA A 607 23.46 -2.97 6.42
CA ALA A 607 22.82 -3.80 7.44
C ALA A 607 23.62 -3.86 8.77
N SER A 608 24.92 -3.54 8.73
CA SER A 608 25.81 -3.63 9.90
C SER A 608 25.70 -2.44 10.87
N ASN A 609 25.18 -1.29 10.42
CA ASN A 609 24.97 -0.10 11.27
C ASN A 609 23.59 -0.03 11.94
N ALA A 610 22.69 -1.00 11.69
CA ALA A 610 21.39 -1.11 12.36
C ALA A 610 21.43 -1.99 13.64
N ARG A 611 22.64 -2.33 14.13
CA ARG A 611 22.87 -3.09 15.38
C ARG A 611 23.77 -2.33 16.34
N ARG A 612 23.48 -1.06 16.59
CA ARG A 612 23.85 -0.40 17.84
C ARG A 612 22.70 0.52 18.21
N ASP A 613 22.18 0.28 19.41
CA ASP A 613 21.40 1.17 20.27
C ASP A 613 20.16 0.46 20.82
N ASP A 614 20.42 -0.34 21.86
CA ASP A 614 19.43 -0.66 22.90
C ASP A 614 19.48 0.44 23.97
N TYR A 615 18.30 0.78 24.49
CA TYR A 615 18.05 1.91 25.37
C TYR A 615 18.44 1.59 26.82
N GLY A 616 18.89 2.62 27.55
CA GLY A 616 18.55 2.77 28.97
C GLY A 616 19.73 2.87 29.94
N ARG A 617 20.17 4.11 30.22
CA ARG A 617 20.95 4.42 31.43
C ARG A 617 20.06 5.18 32.41
N GLY A 618 19.37 4.44 33.27
CA GLY A 618 18.82 4.93 34.55
C GLY A 618 19.77 4.47 35.66
N GLY A 619 20.24 5.42 36.46
CA GLY A 619 21.25 5.18 37.49
C GLY A 619 20.72 4.48 38.74
N PHE A 620 21.58 3.65 39.34
CA PHE A 620 21.63 3.42 40.78
C PHE A 620 23.08 3.15 41.18
N GLY A 621 23.54 3.83 42.24
CA GLY A 621 24.88 3.73 42.77
C GLY A 621 25.09 2.52 43.69
N ARG A 622 26.35 2.06 43.74
CA ARG A 622 27.10 1.32 44.78
C ARG A 622 28.34 0.80 44.03
N GLY A 623 29.57 1.23 44.29
CA GLY A 623 30.24 1.27 45.59
C GLY A 623 30.84 -0.11 45.87
N GLY A 624 32.16 -0.27 45.70
CA GLY A 624 32.92 -1.34 46.38
C GLY A 624 33.69 -2.33 45.50
N SER A 625 35.00 -2.10 45.45
CA SER A 625 36.11 -2.99 45.11
C SER A 625 35.99 -4.45 45.60
N SER A 626 36.44 -5.44 44.81
CA SER A 626 37.54 -6.38 45.17
C SER A 626 37.58 -7.63 44.28
N GLY A 627 38.79 -8.19 44.11
CA GLY A 627 38.99 -9.64 44.03
C GLY A 627 39.24 -10.24 42.65
N GLY A 628 40.52 -10.41 42.29
CA GLY A 628 40.94 -11.21 41.15
C GLY A 628 41.16 -12.70 41.47
N ARG A 629 41.54 -13.43 40.40
CA ARG A 629 42.15 -14.78 40.30
C ARG A 629 41.20 -16.01 40.23
N SER A 630 41.21 -16.66 39.07
CA SER A 630 41.34 -18.12 38.87
C SER A 630 41.91 -18.33 37.44
N GLY A 631 42.89 -19.19 37.12
CA GLY A 631 43.15 -20.59 37.51
C GLY A 631 42.05 -21.45 36.89
N GLY A 632 42.21 -22.32 35.88
CA GLY A 632 43.35 -23.12 35.41
C GLY A 632 43.04 -24.61 35.67
N PHE A 633 43.01 -25.44 34.61
CA PHE A 633 42.80 -26.92 34.55
C PHE A 633 41.33 -27.41 34.65
N GLY A 634 40.83 -28.41 33.91
CA GLY A 634 41.42 -29.37 32.96
C GLY A 634 40.79 -30.77 33.14
N GLY A 635 40.24 -31.36 32.06
CA GLY A 635 39.88 -32.79 31.90
C GLY A 635 38.54 -33.22 32.57
N GLY A 636 37.59 -33.91 31.94
CA GLY A 636 37.61 -34.81 30.79
C GLY A 636 37.42 -36.26 31.27
N ARG A 637 36.22 -36.85 31.11
CA ARG A 637 35.99 -38.30 30.96
C ARG A 637 34.56 -38.61 30.52
N SER A 638 34.45 -39.65 29.69
CA SER A 638 33.32 -40.04 28.84
C SER A 638 32.77 -41.42 29.21
N GLY A 639 31.58 -41.74 28.68
CA GLY A 639 31.04 -43.10 28.49
C GLY A 639 30.14 -43.56 29.66
N GLY A 640 28.99 -44.21 29.49
CA GLY A 640 28.35 -44.87 28.35
C GLY A 640 27.60 -46.12 28.89
N TYR A 641 26.52 -46.53 28.20
CA TYR A 641 25.74 -47.79 28.30
C TYR A 641 24.46 -47.91 29.16
N GLY A 642 23.38 -48.34 28.46
CA GLY A 642 22.36 -49.36 28.85
C GLY A 642 21.40 -49.01 29.98
N GLY A 643 20.10 -49.31 29.98
CA GLY A 643 19.26 -50.19 29.18
C GLY A 643 18.13 -50.74 30.08
N ASN A 644 16.87 -50.61 29.62
CA ASN A 644 15.67 -51.43 29.89
C ASN A 644 14.97 -51.55 31.27
N ARG A 645 13.62 -51.51 31.17
CA ARG A 645 12.56 -52.16 32.00
C ARG A 645 12.34 -51.59 33.42
N SER A 646 11.16 -51.50 34.03
CA SER A 646 9.76 -51.89 33.74
C SER A 646 8.88 -51.48 34.94
N GLY A 647 7.61 -51.15 34.70
CA GLY A 647 6.48 -51.54 35.58
C GLY A 647 6.01 -50.58 36.67
N GLY A 648 4.68 -50.53 36.86
CA GLY A 648 4.06 -50.24 38.18
C GLY A 648 2.87 -49.28 38.20
N TYR A 649 1.66 -49.83 38.24
CA TYR A 649 0.36 -49.16 38.49
C TYR A 649 0.07 -48.96 40.00
N GLY A 650 -0.86 -48.04 40.31
CA GLY A 650 -1.63 -47.94 41.57
C GLY A 650 -1.12 -46.86 42.53
N GLY A 651 -1.89 -45.94 43.11
CA GLY A 651 -3.31 -45.91 43.47
C GLY A 651 -3.38 -45.54 44.96
N GLY A 652 -4.16 -44.53 45.37
CA GLY A 652 -4.42 -44.29 46.80
C GLY A 652 -4.80 -42.86 47.19
N ARG A 653 -6.03 -42.71 47.68
CA ARG A 653 -6.69 -41.50 48.19
C ARG A 653 -6.14 -41.05 49.56
N GLY A 654 -6.40 -39.78 49.91
CA GLY A 654 -6.35 -39.28 51.29
C GLY A 654 -7.00 -37.92 51.43
N ASP A 655 -8.26 -37.90 51.90
CA ASP A 655 -9.04 -36.75 52.34
C ASP A 655 -8.37 -35.94 53.46
N ARG A 656 -8.67 -34.63 53.54
CA ARG A 656 -9.28 -33.97 54.72
C ARG A 656 -9.55 -32.48 54.52
N ASN A 657 -10.85 -32.23 54.35
CA ASN A 657 -11.72 -31.22 54.94
C ASN A 657 -11.14 -30.22 55.98
N SER A 658 -11.60 -28.96 55.87
CA SER A 658 -11.85 -27.89 56.89
C SER A 658 -11.37 -26.55 56.31
N GLY A 659 -12.16 -25.47 56.21
CA GLY A 659 -13.36 -25.04 56.92
C GLY A 659 -13.09 -23.60 57.39
N GLY A 660 -13.92 -22.63 57.00
CA GLY A 660 -13.81 -21.26 57.53
C GLY A 660 -14.35 -20.18 56.61
N GLY A 661 -15.64 -19.87 56.75
CA GLY A 661 -16.27 -18.67 56.18
C GLY A 661 -16.16 -17.44 57.08
N ARG A 662 -16.45 -16.27 56.49
CA ARG A 662 -16.97 -15.00 57.07
C ARG A 662 -16.92 -13.97 55.91
N SER A 663 -18.01 -13.50 55.28
CA SER A 663 -19.17 -12.70 55.72
C SER A 663 -18.84 -11.26 56.16
N GLY A 664 -19.43 -10.29 55.44
CA GLY A 664 -19.60 -8.86 55.80
C GLY A 664 -18.75 -7.91 54.94
N GLY A 665 -19.23 -6.82 54.34
CA GLY A 665 -20.53 -6.16 54.33
C GLY A 665 -20.36 -4.69 53.92
N TYR A 666 -21.19 -4.24 52.97
CA TYR A 666 -21.81 -2.91 52.79
C TYR A 666 -21.04 -1.56 52.74
N SER A 667 -21.58 -0.71 51.83
CA SER A 667 -21.53 0.77 51.70
C SER A 667 -20.25 1.36 51.10
N GLY A 668 -20.26 2.37 50.23
CA GLY A 668 -21.30 3.23 49.65
C GLY A 668 -20.63 4.47 49.01
N ARG A 669 -21.43 5.21 48.24
CA ARG A 669 -21.25 6.60 47.73
C ARG A 669 -20.57 6.91 46.40
N SER A 670 -21.45 7.47 45.57
CA SER A 670 -21.38 8.42 44.46
C SER A 670 -20.55 9.71 44.64
N SER A 671 -20.27 10.30 43.47
CA SER A 671 -20.09 11.74 43.15
C SER A 671 -18.68 12.34 43.28
N PHE A 672 -18.00 12.57 42.16
CA PHE A 672 -17.98 13.84 41.41
C PHE A 672 -17.50 13.60 39.97
#